data_AF-A0A6J4NMX7-F1
#
_entry.id   AF-A0A6J4NMX7-F1
#
_cell.length_a   1.000
_cell.length_b   1.000
_cell.length_c   1.000
_cell.angle_alpha   90.00
_cell.angle_beta   90.00
_cell.angle_gamma   90.00
#
_symmetry.space_group_name_H-M   'P 1'
#
loop_
_entity.id
_entity.type
_entity.pdbx_description
1 polymer ?
#
loop_
_entity_poly.entity_id
_entity_poly.type
_entity_poly.pdbx_seq_one_letter_code
_entity_poly.pdbx_strand_id
1 'polypeptide(L)'
;MNKSISLSFQLIKFTWSLLLITGFGGAAFGATFTVTKVADSNDTQCNSDCSLREAIMTANATAGDDVINFDPAVFATPQTSALGFGDLHINGNGSLTINGPGANLLTLDGFYQTRVFTIFDATANVTISGVTMTHGRGFSTLSYGGFGGGGILNQAGTVTLNNAVITGNTDGGGIGNGGTMFVNNTVITGNFSGGGSGGIYNYPGTTLTVTNSTFSTNTSNSSDGGAGIFNAANVTVNVVNSTFSGNVASSNGGGAVTHISGVLNITGSNFSGNQVPANSGPSTGGAIRINGGTVTIAASTFTNNSARSGGGILNNSGGTLIINNSTFNGNNASNGGEGGAIANGGALTLTNTTISGNNSLGNMFGGGTGGGISNSGGTLTIIYSTVANNTASSGGGVSASGGTVIARNSIFADNTAGNGAPDFGGTVNSQGNNLIENPANTVITGTMTGNILGQDAQLLPLGSYGGATKTIPLLGTSPAVDAGNPDNAPAADQRGVPRSQDGDLNGVFLPDIGAYEREAIGFRVTKTADTNDGACNADCSLREAIAAANAATLDNVIVFDGALFASPQVITLTGGELQISNAAFGIIGRGADFLTISANNQSRVFSISAGAAAGITGVKITGGNMQGNGGGISNSGKLSVTTSVISGNNSANFGGGIFNNENGMLSLSNSVVGSNTANVGGGLFAFTNSNLTILNSTVSANTATSNFGGGISNNGGTLTMNKSTVSGNSGCGIYNGGTANVNDSTISGNVSGSNGGGIFNDALLNLFSSTVANNRSNVRGGGIYRNAGTVTTRNSLIGDNTAPNSSDFYGVLSQSSYTLIEDPNGFIITNSNGGNITNQDPRLLPLGNYGGTTQTHALRLNSPAIDKGSFFGTTSTDQRGRIRPFDFPLVPNSSNGNGSDIGAYERQPNDASSLPLFDFDGDGRADVSVFRPSNGTWYLNQSTAGFMGVAFGAAGDQIVPADYDGDGKTDVAVFRNGTWYLQRSQLGFTGVAFGAADDIPVPADYDGDGRADIAVFRQSTGVWYLQRSNLGFIGITFGQTGDKPVAADYDGDGKADIAVYRSGTWYIQRSQLGFTGIAFGEATDKPVQADYDGDGRADVAVFRPSNGTWYLQRSQLGFTGIAFGLGTDKPTPADFDGDGKTEVAVYR
;
A
#
# COMPACT_ATOMS: atom_id res chain seq x y z
N MET A 1 -34.96 29.02 -15.24
CA MET A 1 -35.27 29.97 -16.32
C MET A 1 -34.38 29.62 -17.51
N ASN A 2 -34.98 29.10 -18.59
CA ASN A 2 -34.29 28.71 -19.83
C ASN A 2 -33.98 29.93 -20.70
N LYS A 3 -32.80 29.94 -21.35
CA LYS A 3 -32.69 30.27 -22.80
C LYS A 3 -31.31 29.92 -23.35
N SER A 4 -31.32 29.07 -24.38
CA SER A 4 -30.23 28.76 -25.30
C SER A 4 -30.04 29.87 -26.33
N ILE A 5 -28.82 30.01 -26.87
CA ILE A 5 -28.57 30.69 -28.15
C ILE A 5 -27.57 29.87 -28.97
N SER A 6 -27.99 29.59 -30.20
CA SER A 6 -27.30 28.88 -31.29
C SER A 6 -26.54 29.87 -32.17
N LEU A 7 -25.38 29.46 -32.70
CA LEU A 7 -24.60 30.16 -33.73
C LEU A 7 -25.02 29.72 -35.14
N SER A 8 -25.11 30.66 -36.09
CA SER A 8 -24.86 30.37 -37.51
C SER A 8 -24.32 31.57 -38.31
N PHE A 9 -23.51 31.20 -39.30
CA PHE A 9 -22.60 31.92 -40.20
C PHE A 9 -23.20 33.04 -41.08
N GLN A 10 -22.35 34.00 -41.50
CA GLN A 10 -22.43 34.58 -42.84
C GLN A 10 -21.06 34.89 -43.49
N LEU A 11 -20.99 34.50 -44.77
CA LEU A 11 -19.95 34.73 -45.79
C LEU A 11 -19.99 36.18 -46.30
N ILE A 12 -18.83 36.80 -46.59
CA ILE A 12 -18.76 37.99 -47.46
C ILE A 12 -17.70 37.78 -48.55
N LYS A 13 -18.14 37.82 -49.82
CA LYS A 13 -17.32 37.99 -51.03
C LYS A 13 -17.24 39.48 -51.35
N PHE A 14 -16.09 39.98 -51.81
CA PHE A 14 -16.01 41.23 -52.57
C PHE A 14 -15.01 41.15 -53.73
N THR A 15 -15.45 41.69 -54.87
CA THR A 15 -14.77 41.83 -56.16
C THR A 15 -14.00 43.15 -56.27
N TRP A 16 -13.01 43.14 -57.18
CA TRP A 16 -11.95 44.15 -57.38
C TRP A 16 -12.39 45.46 -58.07
N SER A 17 -11.72 46.57 -57.76
CA SER A 17 -11.54 47.75 -58.63
C SER A 17 -10.26 48.52 -58.23
N LEU A 18 -9.49 48.92 -59.25
CA LEU A 18 -8.08 49.35 -59.24
C LEU A 18 -7.94 50.89 -59.03
N LEU A 19 -7.06 51.33 -58.12
CA LEU A 19 -6.36 52.62 -58.21
C LEU A 19 -4.98 52.54 -57.54
N LEU A 20 -3.93 52.81 -58.30
CA LEU A 20 -2.52 52.77 -57.89
C LEU A 20 -2.20 53.84 -56.83
N ILE A 21 -1.63 53.42 -55.70
CA ILE A 21 -0.70 54.21 -54.89
C ILE A 21 0.58 53.38 -54.71
N THR A 22 1.69 53.94 -55.14
CA THR A 22 3.05 53.41 -55.05
C THR A 22 3.53 53.38 -53.60
N GLY A 23 4.08 52.25 -53.16
CA GLY A 23 4.92 52.17 -51.94
C GLY A 23 4.34 51.39 -50.76
N PHE A 24 3.94 50.12 -50.96
CA PHE A 24 3.90 49.11 -49.90
C PHE A 24 4.46 47.82 -50.48
N GLY A 25 5.59 47.33 -49.94
CA GLY A 25 6.02 45.96 -50.18
C GLY A 25 4.93 45.04 -49.66
N GLY A 26 4.33 44.24 -50.55
CA GLY A 26 3.31 43.27 -50.17
C GLY A 26 3.89 42.29 -49.14
N ALA A 27 3.10 41.95 -48.13
CA ALA A 27 3.42 40.82 -47.26
C ALA A 27 3.64 39.59 -48.16
N ALA A 28 4.85 39.02 -48.10
CA ALA A 28 5.15 37.78 -48.80
C ALA A 28 4.24 36.68 -48.22
N PHE A 29 3.43 36.06 -49.07
CA PHE A 29 2.65 34.88 -48.69
C PHE A 29 3.63 33.72 -48.47
N GLY A 30 3.49 33.01 -47.35
CA GLY A 30 4.32 31.83 -47.06
C GLY A 30 4.09 30.70 -48.06
N ALA A 31 5.16 29.97 -48.37
CA ALA A 31 5.18 28.83 -49.26
C ALA A 31 4.74 27.54 -48.55
N THR A 32 4.26 26.56 -49.32
CA THR A 32 3.97 25.21 -48.82
C THR A 32 4.85 24.20 -49.55
N PHE A 33 5.54 23.36 -48.78
CA PHE A 33 6.42 22.30 -49.27
C PHE A 33 5.84 20.94 -48.87
N THR A 34 5.95 19.95 -49.75
CA THR A 34 5.51 18.57 -49.49
C THR A 34 6.72 17.64 -49.52
N VAL A 35 7.00 16.98 -48.40
CA VAL A 35 8.02 15.93 -48.30
C VAL A 35 7.49 14.67 -48.97
N THR A 36 8.17 14.22 -50.02
CA THR A 36 7.82 13.04 -50.83
C THR A 36 8.76 11.86 -50.61
N LYS A 37 9.81 12.02 -49.78
CA LYS A 37 10.80 10.98 -49.51
C LYS A 37 11.15 10.85 -48.02
N VAL A 38 11.34 9.61 -47.57
CA VAL A 38 11.72 9.27 -46.18
C VAL A 38 13.21 9.51 -45.92
N ALA A 39 14.08 9.13 -46.87
CA ALA A 39 15.52 9.22 -46.71
C ALA A 39 15.98 10.69 -46.57
N ASP A 40 16.84 10.96 -45.58
CA ASP A 40 17.53 12.22 -45.43
C ASP A 40 18.51 12.42 -46.59
N SER A 41 18.30 13.45 -47.41
CA SER A 41 19.17 13.84 -48.51
C SER A 41 19.37 15.35 -48.53
N ASN A 42 20.35 15.80 -49.31
CA ASN A 42 20.61 17.21 -49.49
C ASN A 42 21.14 17.49 -50.90
N ASP A 43 20.23 17.66 -51.86
CA ASP A 43 20.54 18.17 -53.20
C ASP A 43 20.28 19.68 -53.37
N THR A 44 19.94 20.36 -52.26
CA THR A 44 19.61 21.78 -52.13
C THR A 44 18.29 22.25 -52.75
N GLN A 45 17.42 21.35 -53.25
CA GLN A 45 16.13 21.75 -53.87
C GLN A 45 14.96 20.83 -53.46
N CYS A 46 13.91 21.40 -52.87
CA CYS A 46 12.67 20.65 -52.64
C CYS A 46 11.84 20.53 -53.93
N ASN A 47 12.07 19.47 -54.71
CA ASN A 47 11.35 19.17 -55.95
C ASN A 47 10.54 17.85 -55.84
N SER A 48 10.36 17.09 -56.93
CA SER A 48 9.62 15.81 -56.93
C SER A 48 10.14 14.74 -55.95
N ASP A 49 11.39 14.84 -55.49
CA ASP A 49 12.06 13.89 -54.58
C ASP A 49 12.46 14.50 -53.22
N CYS A 50 11.70 15.50 -52.78
CA CYS A 50 11.96 16.32 -51.59
C CYS A 50 11.94 15.52 -50.26
N SER A 51 13.07 15.56 -49.55
CA SER A 51 13.22 15.14 -48.15
C SER A 51 12.85 16.26 -47.17
N LEU A 52 12.69 15.94 -45.89
CA LEU A 52 12.41 16.94 -44.84
C LEU A 52 13.52 18.00 -44.73
N ARG A 53 14.79 17.61 -44.91
CA ARG A 53 15.91 18.55 -44.87
C ARG A 53 15.86 19.55 -46.01
N GLU A 54 15.61 19.08 -47.23
CA GLU A 54 15.48 19.96 -48.41
C GLU A 54 14.28 20.91 -48.27
N ALA A 55 13.15 20.43 -47.72
CA ALA A 55 11.99 21.28 -47.42
C ALA A 55 12.33 22.38 -46.42
N ILE A 56 13.01 22.06 -45.31
CA ILE A 56 13.44 23.03 -44.30
C ILE A 56 14.45 24.02 -44.88
N MET A 57 15.43 23.56 -45.65
CA MET A 57 16.42 24.44 -46.30
C MET A 57 15.76 25.42 -47.28
N THR A 58 14.76 24.97 -48.02
CA THR A 58 14.02 25.82 -48.95
C THR A 58 13.17 26.84 -48.19
N ALA A 59 12.49 26.42 -47.11
CA ALA A 59 11.74 27.31 -46.23
C ALA A 59 12.63 28.38 -45.56
N ASN A 60 13.83 28.00 -45.12
CA ASN A 60 14.77 28.97 -44.54
C ASN A 60 15.22 30.05 -45.55
N ALA A 61 15.16 29.76 -46.86
CA ALA A 61 15.55 30.69 -47.92
C ALA A 61 14.37 31.57 -48.41
N THR A 62 13.15 31.28 -47.99
CA THR A 62 11.94 32.03 -48.34
C THR A 62 11.54 32.98 -47.21
N ALA A 63 10.90 34.09 -47.58
CA ALA A 63 10.32 35.05 -46.63
C ALA A 63 8.81 34.80 -46.54
N GLY A 64 8.27 34.70 -45.33
CA GLY A 64 6.84 34.43 -45.09
C GLY A 64 6.63 33.34 -44.05
N ASP A 65 5.36 33.03 -43.76
CA ASP A 65 4.97 31.95 -42.83
C ASP A 65 4.85 30.62 -43.57
N ASP A 66 5.94 29.86 -43.63
CA ASP A 66 6.04 28.65 -44.46
C ASP A 66 5.45 27.41 -43.77
N VAL A 67 4.96 26.47 -44.58
CA VAL A 67 4.34 25.21 -44.14
C VAL A 67 5.00 24.01 -44.81
N ILE A 68 5.36 22.99 -44.03
CA ILE A 68 5.86 21.70 -44.50
C ILE A 68 4.83 20.61 -44.17
N ASN A 69 4.35 19.93 -45.21
CA ASN A 69 3.47 18.77 -45.14
C ASN A 69 4.19 17.51 -45.65
N PHE A 70 3.59 16.35 -45.44
CA PHE A 70 4.12 15.05 -45.89
C PHE A 70 3.15 14.39 -46.85
N ASP A 71 3.67 13.76 -47.91
CA ASP A 71 2.85 13.04 -48.87
C ASP A 71 2.14 11.85 -48.16
N PRO A 72 0.80 11.85 -48.10
CA PRO A 72 0.06 10.81 -47.40
C PRO A 72 0.25 9.43 -48.03
N ALA A 73 0.62 9.32 -49.31
CA ALA A 73 0.91 8.03 -49.94
C ALA A 73 2.23 7.42 -49.44
N VAL A 74 3.22 8.26 -49.12
CA VAL A 74 4.55 7.83 -48.68
C VAL A 74 4.57 7.52 -47.18
N PHE A 75 3.82 8.28 -46.39
CA PHE A 75 3.81 8.18 -44.92
C PHE A 75 2.53 7.53 -44.37
N ALA A 76 1.81 6.74 -45.17
CA ALA A 76 0.63 5.97 -44.74
C ALA A 76 0.96 4.85 -43.74
N THR A 77 2.22 4.41 -43.69
CA THR A 77 2.74 3.37 -42.79
C THR A 77 3.91 3.91 -41.99
N PRO A 78 4.26 3.34 -40.81
CA PRO A 78 5.39 3.81 -40.01
C PRO A 78 6.70 3.86 -40.79
N GLN A 79 7.32 5.05 -40.79
CA GLN A 79 8.60 5.35 -41.44
C GLN A 79 9.62 5.86 -40.41
N THR A 80 10.89 5.54 -40.65
CA THR A 80 12.02 6.10 -39.90
C THR A 80 12.97 6.81 -40.87
N SER A 81 13.20 8.10 -40.64
CA SER A 81 14.20 8.90 -41.34
C SER A 81 15.43 9.05 -40.44
N ALA A 82 16.53 8.40 -40.83
CA ALA A 82 17.81 8.53 -40.13
C ALA A 82 18.57 9.77 -40.65
N LEU A 83 18.94 10.67 -39.74
CA LEU A 83 19.60 11.94 -40.08
C LEU A 83 21.10 11.71 -40.36
N GLY A 84 21.46 11.67 -41.64
CA GLY A 84 22.83 11.40 -42.11
C GLY A 84 23.69 12.65 -42.29
N PHE A 85 23.08 13.85 -42.34
CA PHE A 85 23.76 15.11 -42.67
C PHE A 85 23.80 16.12 -41.52
N GLY A 86 23.62 15.67 -40.27
CA GLY A 86 23.61 16.51 -39.08
C GLY A 86 22.22 17.02 -38.68
N ASP A 87 22.15 18.02 -37.80
CA ASP A 87 20.89 18.58 -37.30
C ASP A 87 20.01 19.16 -38.43
N LEU A 88 18.69 19.15 -38.24
CA LEU A 88 17.77 19.95 -39.04
C LEU A 88 17.76 21.39 -38.51
N HIS A 89 18.42 22.30 -39.24
CA HIS A 89 18.57 23.70 -38.86
C HIS A 89 17.38 24.54 -39.30
N ILE A 90 16.81 25.32 -38.40
CA ILE A 90 15.78 26.32 -38.68
C ILE A 90 16.36 27.71 -38.38
N ASN A 91 16.53 28.53 -39.42
CA ASN A 91 17.25 29.81 -39.38
C ASN A 91 16.76 30.88 -40.38
N GLY A 92 15.55 30.76 -40.94
CA GLY A 92 14.95 31.75 -41.86
C GLY A 92 14.19 32.89 -41.17
N ASN A 93 13.94 33.98 -41.89
CA ASN A 93 13.18 35.16 -41.41
C ASN A 93 11.66 34.94 -41.58
N GLY A 94 11.01 34.19 -40.68
CA GLY A 94 9.57 33.92 -40.75
C GLY A 94 9.07 32.82 -39.79
N SER A 95 7.76 32.57 -39.76
CA SER A 95 7.21 31.42 -39.01
C SER A 95 7.33 30.13 -39.84
N LEU A 96 7.61 28.99 -39.21
CA LEU A 96 7.67 27.69 -39.87
C LEU A 96 6.73 26.69 -39.18
N THR A 97 5.82 26.09 -39.95
CA THR A 97 4.95 25.01 -39.46
C THR A 97 5.30 23.69 -40.12
N ILE A 98 5.62 22.67 -39.32
CA ILE A 98 5.86 21.29 -39.77
C ILE A 98 4.69 20.42 -39.30
N ASN A 99 3.85 20.02 -40.25
CA ASN A 99 2.70 19.15 -40.02
C ASN A 99 3.08 17.69 -40.31
N GLY A 100 3.65 17.02 -39.32
CA GLY A 100 3.97 15.60 -39.40
C GLY A 100 2.73 14.72 -39.65
N PRO A 101 2.91 13.54 -40.28
CA PRO A 101 1.81 12.64 -40.60
C PRO A 101 1.17 11.98 -39.37
N GLY A 102 1.85 12.02 -38.21
CA GLY A 102 1.46 11.39 -36.97
C GLY A 102 2.70 10.82 -36.26
N ALA A 103 2.80 10.95 -34.94
CA ALA A 103 4.00 10.52 -34.21
C ALA A 103 4.23 8.99 -34.28
N ASN A 104 3.18 8.20 -34.50
CA ASN A 104 3.26 6.76 -34.78
C ASN A 104 3.65 6.42 -36.22
N LEU A 105 3.67 7.42 -37.13
CA LEU A 105 3.93 7.23 -38.56
C LEU A 105 5.28 7.77 -39.00
N LEU A 106 5.83 8.79 -38.34
CA LEU A 106 7.15 9.34 -38.67
C LEU A 106 8.06 9.41 -37.45
N THR A 107 9.17 8.68 -37.54
CA THR A 107 10.31 8.79 -36.61
C THR A 107 11.47 9.49 -37.28
N LEU A 108 11.98 10.55 -36.66
CA LEU A 108 13.21 11.24 -36.99
C LEU A 108 14.30 10.75 -36.02
N ASP A 109 15.27 10.02 -36.53
CA ASP A 109 16.30 9.34 -35.74
C ASP A 109 17.66 10.03 -35.92
N GLY A 110 18.19 10.60 -34.82
CA GLY A 110 19.53 11.23 -34.80
C GLY A 110 20.69 10.23 -34.74
N PHE A 111 20.40 8.93 -34.63
CA PHE A 111 21.32 7.79 -34.63
C PHE A 111 22.45 7.86 -33.59
N TYR A 112 22.22 8.57 -32.50
CA TYR A 112 23.20 8.96 -31.48
C TYR A 112 24.41 9.73 -32.04
N GLN A 113 24.30 10.27 -33.25
CA GLN A 113 25.36 11.02 -33.94
C GLN A 113 25.07 12.50 -34.00
N THR A 114 23.81 12.93 -33.94
CA THR A 114 23.44 14.33 -34.12
C THR A 114 22.18 14.66 -33.33
N ARG A 115 21.91 15.94 -33.10
CA ARG A 115 20.62 16.38 -32.57
C ARG A 115 19.58 16.39 -33.70
N VAL A 116 18.30 16.25 -33.37
CA VAL A 116 17.25 16.24 -34.39
C VAL A 116 17.00 17.66 -34.95
N PHE A 117 16.64 18.63 -34.11
CA PHE A 117 16.38 20.02 -34.51
C PHE A 117 17.23 21.04 -33.75
N THR A 118 17.75 22.04 -34.46
CA THR A 118 18.29 23.26 -33.86
C THR A 118 17.61 24.50 -34.44
N ILE A 119 17.04 25.33 -33.57
CA ILE A 119 16.38 26.59 -33.90
C ILE A 119 17.29 27.74 -33.47
N PHE A 120 17.82 28.49 -34.43
CA PHE A 120 18.78 29.59 -34.19
C PHE A 120 18.11 30.95 -34.09
N ASP A 121 17.03 31.16 -34.83
CA ASP A 121 16.45 32.49 -34.97
C ASP A 121 15.61 32.88 -33.76
N ALA A 122 15.99 33.99 -33.12
CA ALA A 122 15.25 34.59 -32.01
C ALA A 122 13.88 35.15 -32.43
N THR A 123 13.67 35.40 -33.73
CA THR A 123 12.39 35.88 -34.27
C THR A 123 11.49 34.78 -34.84
N ALA A 124 11.98 33.55 -34.93
CA ALA A 124 11.23 32.44 -35.52
C ALA A 124 10.10 31.97 -34.59
N ASN A 125 8.92 31.78 -35.18
CA ASN A 125 7.80 31.04 -34.59
C ASN A 125 7.72 29.68 -35.26
N VAL A 126 8.16 28.63 -34.56
CA VAL A 126 8.24 27.28 -35.10
C VAL A 126 7.15 26.41 -34.47
N THR A 127 6.31 25.79 -35.29
CA THR A 127 5.35 24.77 -34.83
C THR A 127 5.73 23.42 -35.42
N ILE A 128 5.91 22.40 -34.56
CA ILE A 128 6.20 21.03 -34.97
C ILE A 128 5.11 20.13 -34.41
N SER A 129 4.43 19.41 -35.29
CA SER A 129 3.32 18.54 -34.91
C SER A 129 3.50 17.12 -35.43
N GLY A 130 3.05 16.11 -34.68
CA GLY A 130 2.84 14.77 -35.22
C GLY A 130 4.10 14.03 -35.69
N VAL A 131 5.21 14.14 -34.95
CA VAL A 131 6.47 13.42 -35.25
C VAL A 131 7.07 12.82 -33.98
N THR A 132 7.79 11.70 -34.13
CA THR A 132 8.67 11.13 -33.10
C THR A 132 10.11 11.58 -33.35
N MET A 133 10.81 12.04 -32.32
CA MET A 133 12.21 12.45 -32.35
C MET A 133 13.00 11.57 -31.39
N THR A 134 13.92 10.76 -31.92
CA THR A 134 14.63 9.74 -31.14
C THR A 134 16.12 9.71 -31.36
N HIS A 135 16.82 9.17 -30.36
CA HIS A 135 18.26 8.91 -30.39
C HIS A 135 19.09 10.12 -30.82
N GLY A 136 18.60 11.33 -30.57
CA GLY A 136 19.36 12.55 -30.80
C GLY A 136 20.41 12.74 -29.71
N ARG A 137 21.53 13.37 -30.07
CA ARG A 137 22.67 13.60 -29.16
C ARG A 137 23.09 15.06 -29.15
N GLY A 138 23.08 15.71 -27.99
CA GLY A 138 23.55 17.08 -27.85
C GLY A 138 25.08 17.15 -27.70
N PHE A 139 25.77 17.78 -28.66
CA PHE A 139 27.22 17.98 -28.55
C PHE A 139 27.59 19.04 -27.50
N SER A 140 28.63 18.78 -26.70
CA SER A 140 29.07 19.60 -25.56
C SER A 140 29.87 20.86 -25.91
N THR A 141 30.12 21.15 -27.19
CA THR A 141 31.12 22.15 -27.62
C THR A 141 30.55 23.46 -28.18
N LEU A 142 29.23 23.65 -28.23
CA LEU A 142 28.60 24.88 -28.73
C LEU A 142 27.81 25.63 -27.63
N SER A 143 28.36 26.80 -27.26
CA SER A 143 27.81 27.98 -26.54
C SER A 143 27.01 27.88 -25.22
N TYR A 144 26.61 26.69 -24.73
CA TYR A 144 25.81 26.60 -23.49
C TYR A 144 26.22 25.43 -22.57
N GLY A 145 27.53 25.22 -22.39
CA GLY A 145 28.07 24.36 -21.32
C GLY A 145 27.66 22.88 -21.33
N GLY A 146 27.15 22.34 -22.45
CA GLY A 146 26.78 20.93 -22.58
C GLY A 146 25.33 20.57 -22.24
N PHE A 147 24.43 21.55 -22.11
CA PHE A 147 23.01 21.35 -21.73
C PHE A 147 22.01 21.43 -22.90
N GLY A 148 22.47 21.32 -24.16
CA GLY A 148 21.58 21.42 -25.32
C GLY A 148 20.91 20.10 -25.64
N GLY A 149 19.58 20.00 -25.47
CA GLY A 149 18.80 18.76 -25.67
C GLY A 149 19.12 18.01 -26.96
N GLY A 150 19.24 16.68 -26.90
CA GLY A 150 19.53 15.82 -28.03
C GLY A 150 18.38 15.75 -29.06
N GLY A 151 17.13 15.91 -28.63
CA GLY A 151 16.01 16.06 -29.55
C GLY A 151 15.97 17.46 -30.16
N ILE A 152 15.80 18.48 -29.33
CA ILE A 152 15.62 19.87 -29.78
C ILE A 152 16.52 20.82 -29.00
N LEU A 153 17.15 21.77 -29.69
CA LEU A 153 17.70 22.98 -29.08
C LEU A 153 17.00 24.21 -29.66
N ASN A 154 16.22 24.89 -28.82
CA ASN A 154 15.75 26.25 -29.08
C ASN A 154 16.75 27.24 -28.50
N GLN A 155 17.42 28.05 -29.32
CA GLN A 155 18.41 29.01 -28.81
C GLN A 155 17.76 30.29 -28.27
N ALA A 156 16.70 30.79 -28.90
CA ALA A 156 16.03 32.04 -28.50
C ALA A 156 14.60 32.24 -29.06
N GLY A 157 14.11 31.37 -29.95
CA GLY A 157 12.84 31.56 -30.65
C GLY A 157 11.60 31.12 -29.86
N THR A 158 10.43 31.16 -30.51
CA THR A 158 9.17 30.62 -29.99
C THR A 158 8.89 29.26 -30.63
N VAL A 159 8.80 28.19 -29.84
CA VAL A 159 8.58 26.82 -30.34
C VAL A 159 7.31 26.23 -29.75
N THR A 160 6.43 25.71 -30.61
CA THR A 160 5.22 24.97 -30.24
C THR A 160 5.35 23.51 -30.68
N LEU A 161 5.22 22.59 -29.73
CA LEU A 161 5.17 21.14 -29.97
C LEU A 161 3.75 20.63 -29.72
N ASN A 162 3.16 19.97 -30.72
CA ASN A 162 1.82 19.40 -30.61
C ASN A 162 1.81 17.92 -31.00
N ASN A 163 1.23 17.04 -30.18
CA ASN A 163 1.05 15.62 -30.53
C ASN A 163 2.37 14.94 -30.98
N ALA A 164 3.49 15.31 -30.35
CA ALA A 164 4.81 14.80 -30.68
C ALA A 164 5.30 13.78 -29.64
N VAL A 165 6.33 13.02 -29.99
CA VAL A 165 7.04 12.14 -29.06
C VAL A 165 8.54 12.47 -29.09
N ILE A 166 9.15 12.71 -27.93
CA ILE A 166 10.59 12.94 -27.77
C ILE A 166 11.11 11.81 -26.90
N THR A 167 11.89 10.89 -27.46
CA THR A 167 12.26 9.65 -26.77
C THR A 167 13.71 9.23 -26.96
N GLY A 168 14.34 8.63 -25.94
CA GLY A 168 15.67 8.02 -26.09
C GLY A 168 16.80 8.97 -26.49
N ASN A 169 16.66 10.28 -26.29
CA ASN A 169 17.69 11.27 -26.61
C ASN A 169 18.73 11.33 -25.48
N THR A 170 20.00 11.59 -25.83
CA THR A 170 21.15 11.55 -24.90
C THR A 170 22.00 12.82 -24.96
N ASP A 171 22.90 13.01 -23.98
CA ASP A 171 23.83 14.14 -23.85
C ASP A 171 23.15 15.52 -23.96
N GLY A 172 22.44 15.94 -22.89
CA GLY A 172 21.65 17.18 -22.85
C GLY A 172 20.15 16.94 -22.69
N GLY A 173 19.70 15.69 -22.73
CA GLY A 173 18.31 15.27 -22.52
C GLY A 173 17.45 15.36 -23.78
N GLY A 174 16.14 15.51 -23.62
CA GLY A 174 15.21 15.67 -24.74
C GLY A 174 15.31 17.04 -25.41
N ILE A 175 15.18 18.12 -24.64
CA ILE A 175 15.03 19.49 -25.16
C ILE A 175 15.84 20.49 -24.34
N GLY A 176 16.55 21.41 -25.01
CA GLY A 176 17.07 22.65 -24.42
C GLY A 176 16.26 23.85 -24.89
N ASN A 177 15.70 24.62 -23.97
CA ASN A 177 14.85 25.79 -24.28
C ASN A 177 15.49 27.10 -23.82
N GLY A 178 15.96 27.90 -24.78
CA GLY A 178 16.55 29.23 -24.62
C GLY A 178 15.59 30.39 -24.93
N GLY A 179 14.33 30.11 -25.29
CA GLY A 179 13.33 31.12 -25.64
C GLY A 179 11.97 30.83 -25.00
N THR A 180 10.89 30.91 -25.80
CA THR A 180 9.53 30.57 -25.36
C THR A 180 9.13 29.21 -25.93
N MET A 181 8.58 28.32 -25.09
CA MET A 181 8.17 26.99 -25.52
C MET A 181 6.76 26.63 -25.05
N PHE A 182 5.98 26.05 -25.96
CA PHE A 182 4.67 25.46 -25.70
C PHE A 182 4.71 23.97 -26.01
N VAL A 183 4.34 23.12 -25.06
CA VAL A 183 4.33 21.66 -25.19
C VAL A 183 2.91 21.18 -24.92
N ASN A 184 2.22 20.74 -25.97
CA ASN A 184 0.81 20.35 -25.91
C ASN A 184 0.64 18.90 -26.38
N ASN A 185 -0.11 18.10 -25.63
CA ASN A 185 -0.42 16.71 -25.97
C ASN A 185 0.83 15.89 -26.38
N THR A 186 1.97 16.15 -25.77
CA THR A 186 3.27 15.62 -26.20
C THR A 186 3.82 14.66 -25.16
N VAL A 187 4.51 13.61 -25.62
CA VAL A 187 5.14 12.61 -24.74
C VAL A 187 6.65 12.81 -24.78
N ILE A 188 7.27 13.06 -23.62
CA ILE A 188 8.71 13.18 -23.45
C ILE A 188 9.15 12.04 -22.54
N THR A 189 9.75 10.99 -23.11
CA THR A 189 9.97 9.75 -22.37
C THR A 189 11.34 9.12 -22.57
N GLY A 190 11.91 8.50 -21.52
CA GLY A 190 13.13 7.70 -21.66
C GLY A 190 14.36 8.50 -22.15
N ASN A 191 14.35 9.81 -21.99
CA ASN A 191 15.49 10.65 -22.37
C ASN A 191 16.50 10.70 -21.21
N PHE A 192 17.77 10.77 -21.56
CA PHE A 192 18.88 10.67 -20.62
C PHE A 192 19.81 11.89 -20.73
N SER A 193 20.24 12.43 -19.59
CA SER A 193 21.31 13.42 -19.60
C SER A 193 22.37 13.18 -18.53
N GLY A 194 23.64 13.29 -18.92
CA GLY A 194 24.78 13.37 -18.01
C GLY A 194 24.93 14.73 -17.33
N GLY A 195 24.37 15.81 -17.90
CA GLY A 195 24.38 17.17 -17.36
C GLY A 195 23.06 17.88 -17.61
N GLY A 196 22.39 18.41 -16.58
CA GLY A 196 21.13 19.15 -16.74
C GLY A 196 19.87 18.31 -16.51
N SER A 197 18.95 18.27 -17.49
CA SER A 197 17.65 17.59 -17.41
C SER A 197 17.58 16.38 -18.33
N GLY A 198 16.85 15.33 -17.94
CA GLY A 198 16.53 14.23 -18.84
C GLY A 198 15.50 14.67 -19.90
N GLY A 199 14.44 15.37 -19.51
CA GLY A 199 13.39 15.84 -20.42
C GLY A 199 13.66 17.23 -21.02
N ILE A 200 13.36 18.31 -20.29
CA ILE A 200 13.52 19.70 -20.75
C ILE A 200 14.44 20.48 -19.81
N TYR A 201 15.47 21.11 -20.38
CA TYR A 201 16.28 22.12 -19.70
C TYR A 201 15.85 23.53 -20.13
N ASN A 202 15.31 24.33 -19.21
CA ASN A 202 14.99 25.74 -19.43
C ASN A 202 16.15 26.63 -18.98
N TYR A 203 16.72 27.38 -19.92
CA TYR A 203 17.80 28.34 -19.65
C TYR A 203 17.29 29.57 -18.88
N PRO A 204 18.18 30.39 -18.28
CA PRO A 204 17.77 31.55 -17.51
C PRO A 204 16.88 32.54 -18.29
N GLY A 205 15.83 33.06 -17.66
CA GLY A 205 14.93 34.06 -18.25
C GLY A 205 13.90 33.54 -19.26
N THR A 206 13.77 32.22 -19.41
CA THR A 206 12.91 31.59 -20.43
C THR A 206 11.49 31.33 -19.94
N THR A 207 10.60 31.04 -20.90
CA THR A 207 9.20 30.68 -20.63
C THR A 207 8.87 29.29 -21.17
N LEU A 208 8.18 28.49 -20.37
CA LEU A 208 7.67 27.17 -20.75
C LEU A 208 6.20 27.02 -20.34
N THR A 209 5.34 26.61 -21.26
CA THR A 209 3.98 26.15 -20.96
C THR A 209 3.82 24.70 -21.39
N VAL A 210 3.39 23.85 -20.48
CA VAL A 210 3.14 22.43 -20.69
C VAL A 210 1.66 22.17 -20.44
N THR A 211 0.95 21.58 -21.40
CA THR A 211 -0.47 21.25 -21.27
C THR A 211 -0.76 19.84 -21.78
N ASN A 212 -1.52 19.07 -21.01
CA ASN A 212 -1.98 17.71 -21.38
C ASN A 212 -0.85 16.78 -21.84
N SER A 213 0.34 16.92 -21.26
CA SER A 213 1.56 16.24 -21.75
C SER A 213 2.11 15.27 -20.71
N THR A 214 2.91 14.31 -21.17
CA THR A 214 3.47 13.25 -20.33
C THR A 214 4.99 13.29 -20.32
N PHE A 215 5.58 13.29 -19.13
CA PHE A 215 7.00 13.17 -18.88
C PHE A 215 7.25 11.87 -18.12
N SER A 216 7.78 10.86 -18.78
CA SER A 216 7.95 9.55 -18.17
C SER A 216 9.34 8.97 -18.31
N THR A 217 9.84 8.27 -17.29
CA THR A 217 11.10 7.52 -17.35
C THR A 217 12.33 8.32 -17.80
N ASN A 218 12.29 9.65 -17.74
CA ASN A 218 13.44 10.48 -18.07
C ASN A 218 14.44 10.43 -16.92
N THR A 219 15.73 10.46 -17.25
CA THR A 219 16.82 10.27 -16.29
C THR A 219 17.83 11.39 -16.38
N SER A 220 18.21 11.94 -15.23
CA SER A 220 19.30 12.91 -15.11
C SER A 220 20.37 12.41 -14.13
N ASN A 221 21.61 12.33 -14.61
CA ASN A 221 22.77 12.01 -13.78
C ASN A 221 23.50 13.26 -13.22
N SER A 222 22.99 14.45 -13.48
CA SER A 222 23.59 15.70 -13.00
C SER A 222 23.44 15.89 -11.49
N SER A 223 24.44 16.55 -10.88
CA SER A 223 24.48 16.88 -9.45
C SER A 223 23.24 17.62 -8.96
N ASP A 224 22.60 18.42 -9.82
CA ASP A 224 21.45 19.26 -9.49
C ASP A 224 20.25 19.05 -10.44
N GLY A 225 20.31 18.03 -11.30
CA GLY A 225 19.40 17.90 -12.43
C GLY A 225 17.96 17.57 -12.06
N GLY A 226 17.01 18.06 -12.87
CA GLY A 226 15.60 17.67 -12.78
C GLY A 226 15.29 16.71 -13.91
N ALA A 227 14.89 15.46 -13.61
CA ALA A 227 14.90 14.43 -14.63
C ALA A 227 13.83 14.62 -15.71
N GLY A 228 12.66 15.16 -15.36
CA GLY A 228 11.65 15.63 -16.31
C GLY A 228 11.91 17.05 -16.79
N ILE A 229 12.01 18.02 -15.89
CA ILE A 229 12.26 19.44 -16.20
C ILE A 229 13.33 20.02 -15.25
N PHE A 230 14.30 20.73 -15.80
CA PHE A 230 15.18 21.60 -15.04
C PHE A 230 14.91 23.06 -15.40
N ASN A 231 14.62 23.87 -14.38
CA ASN A 231 14.35 25.28 -14.49
C ASN A 231 15.51 26.09 -13.90
N ALA A 232 16.26 26.78 -14.74
CA ALA A 232 17.32 27.67 -14.31
C ALA A 232 16.77 28.96 -13.66
N ALA A 233 17.62 29.97 -13.47
CA ALA A 233 17.24 31.20 -12.78
C ALA A 233 16.24 32.06 -13.57
N ASN A 234 15.28 32.67 -12.86
CA ASN A 234 14.32 33.65 -13.38
C ASN A 234 13.44 33.14 -14.54
N VAL A 235 13.05 31.86 -14.51
CA VAL A 235 12.14 31.30 -15.52
C VAL A 235 10.67 31.50 -15.15
N THR A 236 9.79 31.43 -16.14
CA THR A 236 8.33 31.34 -15.94
C THR A 236 7.80 30.05 -16.53
N VAL A 237 7.26 29.16 -15.69
CA VAL A 237 6.79 27.84 -16.12
C VAL A 237 5.36 27.59 -15.67
N ASN A 238 4.51 27.16 -16.61
CA ASN A 238 3.13 26.74 -16.34
C ASN A 238 2.94 25.30 -16.77
N VAL A 239 2.43 24.45 -15.88
CA VAL A 239 2.15 23.03 -16.11
C VAL A 239 0.69 22.77 -15.80
N VAL A 240 -0.07 22.33 -16.80
CA VAL A 240 -1.52 22.16 -16.71
C VAL A 240 -1.89 20.76 -17.18
N ASN A 241 -2.70 20.04 -16.39
CA ASN A 241 -3.26 18.73 -16.75
C ASN A 241 -2.23 17.72 -17.27
N SER A 242 -1.01 17.77 -16.75
CA SER A 242 0.12 16.98 -17.26
C SER A 242 0.54 15.89 -16.27
N THR A 243 1.20 14.86 -16.77
CA THR A 243 1.67 13.72 -15.96
C THR A 243 3.19 13.63 -15.94
N PHE A 244 3.77 13.46 -14.76
CA PHE A 244 5.19 13.20 -14.52
C PHE A 244 5.33 11.87 -13.79
N SER A 245 5.84 10.84 -14.46
CA SER A 245 5.86 9.48 -13.88
C SER A 245 7.17 8.72 -14.06
N GLY A 246 7.70 8.15 -12.98
CA GLY A 246 8.88 7.27 -13.05
C GLY A 246 10.17 7.99 -13.48
N ASN A 247 10.25 9.31 -13.35
CA ASN A 247 11.46 10.07 -13.68
C ASN A 247 12.50 9.94 -12.55
N VAL A 248 13.79 9.91 -12.90
CA VAL A 248 14.88 9.58 -11.96
C VAL A 248 16.02 10.60 -12.01
N ALA A 249 16.31 11.26 -10.90
CA ALA A 249 17.51 12.11 -10.75
C ALA A 249 18.55 11.44 -9.83
N SER A 250 19.85 11.57 -10.11
CA SER A 250 20.90 10.75 -9.46
C SER A 250 21.46 11.23 -8.12
N SER A 251 21.28 12.51 -7.74
CA SER A 251 22.02 13.06 -6.59
C SER A 251 21.34 14.22 -5.85
N ASN A 252 21.35 15.47 -6.32
CA ASN A 252 20.69 16.58 -5.60
C ASN A 252 19.53 17.19 -6.40
N GLY A 253 18.75 16.36 -7.08
CA GLY A 253 17.69 16.80 -7.98
C GLY A 253 16.28 16.75 -7.40
N GLY A 254 15.33 17.29 -8.16
CA GLY A 254 13.95 16.83 -8.13
C GLY A 254 13.78 15.63 -9.07
N GLY A 255 13.21 14.53 -8.60
CA GLY A 255 13.02 13.34 -9.45
C GLY A 255 12.20 13.62 -10.71
N ALA A 256 11.27 14.59 -10.67
CA ALA A 256 10.62 15.14 -11.86
C ALA A 256 11.13 16.54 -12.20
N VAL A 257 11.08 17.49 -11.25
CA VAL A 257 11.34 18.91 -11.53
C VAL A 257 12.35 19.49 -10.54
N THR A 258 13.41 20.13 -11.05
CA THR A 258 14.24 21.04 -10.24
C THR A 258 13.95 22.48 -10.62
N HIS A 259 13.64 23.32 -9.63
CA HIS A 259 13.36 24.75 -9.80
C HIS A 259 14.35 25.62 -9.03
N ILE A 260 15.16 26.39 -9.77
CA ILE A 260 16.18 27.26 -9.17
C ILE A 260 15.59 28.59 -8.70
N SER A 261 14.96 29.36 -9.58
CA SER A 261 14.24 30.60 -9.22
C SER A 261 13.25 31.03 -10.32
N GLY A 262 12.41 32.01 -10.02
CA GLY A 262 11.33 32.47 -10.90
C GLY A 262 9.98 31.90 -10.45
N VAL A 263 9.05 31.71 -11.39
CA VAL A 263 7.67 31.28 -11.11
C VAL A 263 7.40 29.92 -11.74
N LEU A 264 6.87 28.99 -10.95
CA LEU A 264 6.36 27.70 -11.41
C LEU A 264 4.92 27.51 -10.94
N ASN A 265 3.98 27.41 -11.87
CA ASN A 265 2.58 27.12 -11.60
C ASN A 265 2.22 25.72 -12.09
N ILE A 266 1.59 24.92 -11.23
CA ILE A 266 1.16 23.55 -11.52
C ILE A 266 -0.33 23.44 -11.21
N THR A 267 -1.13 22.97 -12.16
CA THR A 267 -2.57 22.80 -11.98
C THR A 267 -3.09 21.52 -12.61
N GLY A 268 -3.98 20.80 -11.93
CA GLY A 268 -4.63 19.61 -12.49
C GLY A 268 -3.68 18.45 -12.82
N SER A 269 -2.46 18.45 -12.27
CA SER A 269 -1.36 17.60 -12.76
C SER A 269 -1.02 16.47 -11.79
N ASN A 270 -0.46 15.38 -12.32
CA ASN A 270 -0.12 14.19 -11.56
C ASN A 270 1.39 13.92 -11.56
N PHE A 271 1.96 13.72 -10.37
CA PHE A 271 3.36 13.35 -10.15
C PHE A 271 3.40 12.01 -9.43
N SER A 272 3.78 10.93 -10.14
CA SER A 272 3.71 9.58 -9.61
C SER A 272 4.99 8.76 -9.75
N GLY A 273 5.51 8.19 -8.69
CA GLY A 273 6.66 7.27 -8.77
C GLY A 273 7.97 7.94 -9.23
N ASN A 274 8.09 9.26 -9.09
CA ASN A 274 9.35 9.95 -9.40
C ASN A 274 10.31 9.78 -8.24
N GLN A 275 11.60 9.64 -8.55
CA GLN A 275 12.56 9.22 -7.54
C GLN A 275 13.93 9.89 -7.61
N VAL A 276 14.53 10.03 -6.44
CA VAL A 276 15.97 10.24 -6.25
C VAL A 276 16.51 9.07 -5.41
N PRO A 277 17.48 8.28 -5.89
CA PRO A 277 17.98 7.11 -5.18
C PRO A 277 18.46 7.41 -3.76
N ALA A 278 18.24 6.48 -2.83
CA ALA A 278 18.42 6.69 -1.39
C ALA A 278 19.88 6.98 -0.94
N ASN A 279 20.86 6.61 -1.76
CA ASN A 279 22.30 6.89 -1.53
C ASN A 279 22.71 8.33 -1.89
N SER A 280 21.75 9.19 -2.22
CA SER A 280 21.99 10.56 -2.66
C SER A 280 22.10 11.57 -1.50
N GLY A 281 22.51 12.80 -1.83
CA GLY A 281 22.69 13.89 -0.85
C GLY A 281 21.39 14.29 -0.14
N PRO A 282 21.47 15.09 0.95
CA PRO A 282 20.30 15.49 1.74
C PRO A 282 19.38 16.49 1.02
N SER A 283 19.81 17.10 -0.08
CA SER A 283 19.09 18.16 -0.80
C SER A 283 18.31 17.61 -2.00
N THR A 284 17.41 16.65 -1.75
CA THR A 284 16.63 15.95 -2.79
C THR A 284 15.14 16.16 -2.59
N GLY A 285 14.34 16.07 -3.67
CA GLY A 285 12.88 16.01 -3.58
C GLY A 285 12.35 14.98 -4.58
N GLY A 286 11.48 14.05 -4.15
CA GLY A 286 11.17 12.88 -4.99
C GLY A 286 10.43 13.24 -6.27
N ALA A 287 9.50 14.19 -6.21
CA ALA A 287 8.93 14.84 -7.38
C ALA A 287 9.62 16.17 -7.67
N ILE A 288 9.61 17.12 -6.72
CA ILE A 288 10.04 18.50 -6.97
C ILE A 288 11.08 18.95 -5.95
N ARG A 289 12.17 19.56 -6.43
CA ARG A 289 13.11 20.32 -5.61
C ARG A 289 12.99 21.81 -5.93
N ILE A 290 12.82 22.63 -4.91
CA ILE A 290 12.72 24.10 -5.00
C ILE A 290 13.91 24.70 -4.26
N ASN A 291 14.74 25.48 -4.96
CA ASN A 291 15.84 26.25 -4.34
C ASN A 291 15.43 27.69 -4.02
N GLY A 292 14.57 28.28 -4.86
CA GLY A 292 14.11 29.65 -4.72
C GLY A 292 12.93 29.99 -5.62
N GLY A 293 12.43 31.23 -5.49
CA GLY A 293 11.27 31.70 -6.25
C GLY A 293 9.93 31.22 -5.68
N THR A 294 8.87 31.36 -6.48
CA THR A 294 7.49 31.02 -6.09
C THR A 294 6.98 29.82 -6.87
N VAL A 295 6.48 28.82 -6.15
CA VAL A 295 5.85 27.64 -6.71
C VAL A 295 4.42 27.54 -6.20
N THR A 296 3.47 27.51 -7.12
CA THR A 296 2.04 27.36 -6.82
C THR A 296 1.52 26.04 -7.38
N ILE A 297 0.88 25.23 -6.53
CA ILE A 297 0.31 23.93 -6.88
C ILE A 297 -1.18 23.98 -6.57
N ALA A 298 -2.02 23.63 -7.54
CA ALA A 298 -3.47 23.60 -7.39
C ALA A 298 -4.07 22.32 -7.97
N ALA A 299 -5.06 21.71 -7.31
CA ALA A 299 -5.83 20.59 -7.86
C ALA A 299 -4.94 19.45 -8.42
N SER A 300 -3.82 19.15 -7.76
CA SER A 300 -2.79 18.23 -8.28
C SER A 300 -2.52 17.08 -7.31
N THR A 301 -1.98 15.98 -7.82
CA THR A 301 -1.68 14.76 -7.04
C THR A 301 -0.21 14.41 -7.06
N PHE A 302 0.33 14.05 -5.89
CA PHE A 302 1.70 13.58 -5.69
C PHE A 302 1.65 12.21 -5.04
N THR A 303 1.93 11.16 -5.81
CA THR A 303 1.76 9.77 -5.35
C THR A 303 3.04 8.94 -5.45
N ASN A 304 3.39 8.21 -4.40
CA ASN A 304 4.50 7.24 -4.41
C ASN A 304 5.85 7.81 -4.90
N ASN A 305 6.11 9.11 -4.72
CA ASN A 305 7.40 9.69 -5.04
C ASN A 305 8.39 9.41 -3.90
N SER A 306 9.68 9.29 -4.21
CA SER A 306 10.68 8.88 -3.24
C SER A 306 11.97 9.69 -3.35
N ALA A 307 12.50 10.16 -2.23
CA ALA A 307 13.80 10.82 -2.15
C ALA A 307 14.40 10.60 -0.77
N ARG A 308 15.56 11.19 -0.48
CA ARG A 308 16.08 11.21 0.89
C ARG A 308 15.32 12.24 1.73
N SER A 309 15.16 13.45 1.23
CA SER A 309 14.32 14.49 1.86
C SER A 309 13.14 14.79 0.96
N GLY A 310 11.99 15.19 1.53
CA GLY A 310 10.84 15.59 0.74
C GLY A 310 10.40 14.52 -0.26
N GLY A 311 9.89 13.39 0.22
CA GLY A 311 9.54 12.25 -0.64
C GLY A 311 8.66 12.67 -1.82
N GLY A 312 7.76 13.63 -1.61
CA GLY A 312 7.13 14.41 -2.69
C GLY A 312 7.94 15.65 -3.06
N ILE A 313 8.08 16.61 -2.15
CA ILE A 313 8.66 17.94 -2.44
C ILE A 313 9.69 18.35 -1.38
N LEU A 314 10.82 18.89 -1.83
CA LEU A 314 11.74 19.66 -0.99
C LEU A 314 11.64 21.16 -1.33
N ASN A 315 11.30 21.97 -0.34
CA ASN A 315 11.32 23.43 -0.40
C ASN A 315 12.48 24.00 0.42
N ASN A 316 13.58 24.40 -0.23
CA ASN A 316 14.71 25.01 0.47
C ASN A 316 14.41 26.44 0.95
N SER A 317 15.31 26.99 1.77
CA SER A 317 15.11 28.27 2.47
C SER A 317 14.82 29.50 1.60
N GLY A 318 15.22 29.50 0.33
CA GLY A 318 14.91 30.58 -0.61
C GLY A 318 13.54 30.47 -1.28
N GLY A 319 12.81 29.37 -1.08
CA GLY A 319 11.58 29.05 -1.80
C GLY A 319 10.29 29.45 -1.09
N THR A 320 9.29 29.84 -1.88
CA THR A 320 7.90 30.04 -1.45
C THR A 320 7.01 29.03 -2.15
N LEU A 321 6.38 28.14 -1.38
CA LEU A 321 5.51 27.07 -1.85
C LEU A 321 4.07 27.28 -1.37
N ILE A 322 3.13 27.32 -2.30
CA ILE A 322 1.70 27.48 -2.05
C ILE A 322 0.97 26.28 -2.64
N ILE A 323 0.21 25.55 -1.84
CA ILE A 323 -0.50 24.34 -2.25
C ILE A 323 -1.99 24.47 -1.90
N ASN A 324 -2.83 24.27 -2.92
CA ASN A 324 -4.28 24.36 -2.81
C ASN A 324 -4.96 23.11 -3.38
N ASN A 325 -6.02 22.63 -2.73
CA ASN A 325 -6.92 21.60 -3.29
C ASN A 325 -6.21 20.32 -3.79
N SER A 326 -5.10 19.92 -3.16
CA SER A 326 -4.18 18.91 -3.70
C SER A 326 -4.04 17.70 -2.76
N THR A 327 -3.49 16.60 -3.29
CA THR A 327 -3.30 15.36 -2.51
C THR A 327 -1.86 14.87 -2.57
N PHE A 328 -1.29 14.54 -1.42
CA PHE A 328 0.01 13.87 -1.29
C PHE A 328 -0.18 12.51 -0.63
N ASN A 329 0.11 11.43 -1.36
CA ASN A 329 -0.11 10.08 -0.86
C ASN A 329 0.99 9.06 -1.17
N GLY A 330 1.37 8.24 -0.19
CA GLY A 330 2.34 7.17 -0.41
C GLY A 330 3.77 7.65 -0.67
N ASN A 331 4.08 8.93 -0.49
CA ASN A 331 5.42 9.45 -0.74
C ASN A 331 6.37 9.06 0.39
N ASN A 332 7.65 8.82 0.04
CA ASN A 332 8.62 8.20 0.94
C ASN A 332 9.92 9.00 1.02
N ALA A 333 10.29 9.42 2.23
CA ALA A 333 11.62 9.92 2.56
C ALA A 333 12.48 8.75 3.08
N SER A 334 13.34 8.24 2.21
CA SER A 334 14.22 7.09 2.46
C SER A 334 15.40 7.42 3.41
N ASN A 335 15.97 6.37 4.02
CA ASN A 335 17.17 6.46 4.88
C ASN A 335 17.03 7.43 6.07
N GLY A 336 15.81 7.62 6.58
CA GLY A 336 15.55 8.44 7.78
C GLY A 336 15.69 9.92 7.51
N GLY A 337 15.48 10.36 6.26
CA GLY A 337 15.43 11.77 5.95
C GLY A 337 14.09 12.43 6.34
N GLU A 338 13.95 13.68 5.94
CA GLU A 338 12.91 14.58 6.46
C GLU A 338 11.73 14.66 5.49
N GLY A 339 10.50 14.70 6.00
CA GLY A 339 9.32 15.07 5.21
C GLY A 339 8.91 14.00 4.21
N GLY A 340 8.16 12.97 4.65
CA GLY A 340 7.73 11.89 3.75
C GLY A 340 6.92 12.40 2.55
N ALA A 341 6.04 13.38 2.75
CA ALA A 341 5.46 14.16 1.65
C ALA A 341 6.31 15.40 1.33
N ILE A 342 6.55 16.25 2.33
CA ILE A 342 7.15 17.57 2.11
C ILE A 342 8.22 17.86 3.17
N ALA A 343 9.42 18.22 2.71
CA ALA A 343 10.46 18.83 3.54
C ALA A 343 10.51 20.33 3.28
N ASN A 344 10.40 21.14 4.33
CA ASN A 344 10.32 22.60 4.24
C ASN A 344 11.38 23.30 5.08
N GLY A 345 12.28 24.01 4.40
CA GLY A 345 13.16 25.03 4.96
C GLY A 345 12.77 26.47 4.60
N GLY A 346 11.86 26.66 3.64
CA GLY A 346 11.37 27.97 3.16
C GLY A 346 9.99 28.37 3.69
N ALA A 347 9.20 29.10 2.91
CA ALA A 347 7.81 29.42 3.24
C ALA A 347 6.85 28.43 2.57
N LEU A 348 5.97 27.79 3.35
CA LEU A 348 4.96 26.83 2.89
C LEU A 348 3.57 27.22 3.39
N THR A 349 2.60 27.30 2.48
CA THR A 349 1.17 27.45 2.80
C THR A 349 0.36 26.32 2.18
N LEU A 350 -0.45 25.65 3.00
CA LEU A 350 -1.40 24.61 2.59
C LEU A 350 -2.82 25.11 2.81
N THR A 351 -3.69 24.97 1.81
CA THR A 351 -5.14 25.21 1.93
C THR A 351 -5.91 24.09 1.26
N ASN A 352 -6.95 23.56 1.93
CA ASN A 352 -7.81 22.49 1.38
C ASN A 352 -6.99 21.32 0.83
N THR A 353 -5.96 20.88 1.53
CA THR A 353 -5.01 19.88 1.04
C THR A 353 -5.03 18.65 1.92
N THR A 354 -5.00 17.47 1.30
CA THR A 354 -4.95 16.18 1.98
C THR A 354 -3.56 15.57 1.87
N ILE A 355 -2.91 15.27 3.00
CA ILE A 355 -1.59 14.62 3.07
C ILE A 355 -1.75 13.32 3.86
N SER A 356 -1.62 12.18 3.18
CA SER A 356 -1.90 10.90 3.83
C SER A 356 -1.12 9.70 3.32
N GLY A 357 -0.75 8.77 4.20
CA GLY A 357 -0.03 7.55 3.81
C GLY A 357 1.44 7.81 3.45
N ASN A 358 2.03 8.92 3.89
CA ASN A 358 3.42 9.25 3.58
C ASN A 358 4.35 8.78 4.71
N ASN A 359 5.59 8.41 4.36
CA ASN A 359 6.51 7.75 5.28
C ASN A 359 7.90 8.41 5.28
N SER A 360 8.53 8.50 6.45
CA SER A 360 9.93 8.93 6.59
C SER A 360 10.78 7.99 7.45
N LEU A 361 10.36 6.72 7.64
CA LEU A 361 11.12 5.73 8.40
C LEU A 361 12.43 5.35 7.68
N GLY A 362 13.52 5.25 8.45
CA GLY A 362 14.85 4.89 7.94
C GLY A 362 15.53 3.79 8.75
N ASN A 363 16.20 2.87 8.05
CA ASN A 363 16.80 1.66 8.63
C ASN A 363 18.29 1.81 9.02
N MET A 364 18.93 2.98 8.86
CA MET A 364 20.40 3.12 9.06
C MET A 364 20.87 4.20 10.03
N PHE A 365 20.11 5.27 10.26
CA PHE A 365 20.53 6.36 11.15
C PHE A 365 19.27 6.98 11.78
N GLY A 366 18.85 6.50 12.96
CA GLY A 366 17.62 6.94 13.62
C GLY A 366 17.44 8.47 13.58
N GLY A 367 16.31 8.95 13.06
CA GLY A 367 16.08 10.39 12.91
C GLY A 367 15.02 10.84 11.90
N GLY A 368 14.26 9.95 11.26
CA GLY A 368 13.23 10.36 10.31
C GLY A 368 12.17 11.26 10.96
N THR A 369 12.02 12.48 10.47
CA THR A 369 11.07 13.46 11.02
C THR A 369 10.01 13.87 10.01
N GLY A 370 8.76 14.05 10.47
CA GLY A 370 7.70 14.60 9.63
C GLY A 370 7.22 13.62 8.57
N GLY A 371 6.49 12.58 8.96
CA GLY A 371 6.04 11.53 8.04
C GLY A 371 5.18 12.11 6.91
N GLY A 372 4.32 13.07 7.24
CA GLY A 372 3.71 13.98 6.28
C GLY A 372 4.67 15.13 5.94
N ILE A 373 4.89 16.03 6.88
CA ILE A 373 5.65 17.28 6.67
C ILE A 373 6.77 17.43 7.69
N SER A 374 7.97 17.74 7.24
CA SER A 374 9.04 18.25 8.13
C SER A 374 9.30 19.72 7.86
N ASN A 375 9.37 20.53 8.92
CA ASN A 375 9.63 21.96 8.86
C ASN A 375 10.88 22.31 9.71
N SER A 376 12.06 22.21 9.11
CA SER A 376 13.37 22.26 9.76
C SER A 376 14.02 23.65 9.85
N GLY A 377 13.24 24.72 9.68
CA GLY A 377 13.71 26.11 9.77
C GLY A 377 12.84 27.14 9.04
N GLY A 378 11.85 26.67 8.28
CA GLY A 378 10.92 27.49 7.51
C GLY A 378 9.67 27.94 8.27
N THR A 379 8.78 28.62 7.54
CA THR A 379 7.40 28.91 8.01
C THR A 379 6.43 27.96 7.32
N LEU A 380 5.59 27.29 8.11
CA LEU A 380 4.53 26.40 7.64
C LEU A 380 3.18 26.94 8.12
N THR A 381 2.28 27.23 7.19
CA THR A 381 0.89 27.62 7.46
C THR A 381 -0.05 26.55 6.93
N ILE A 382 -0.92 26.01 7.78
CA ILE A 382 -1.87 24.95 7.46
C ILE A 382 -3.29 25.44 7.73
N ILE A 383 -4.11 25.46 6.69
CA ILE A 383 -5.48 26.02 6.75
C ILE A 383 -6.42 25.02 6.10
N TYR A 384 -7.52 24.63 6.77
CA TYR A 384 -8.54 23.75 6.19
C TYR A 384 -7.95 22.50 5.53
N SER A 385 -6.97 21.86 6.16
CA SER A 385 -6.23 20.76 5.56
C SER A 385 -6.24 19.54 6.47
N THR A 386 -6.07 18.35 5.89
CA THR A 386 -6.08 17.08 6.61
C THR A 386 -4.72 16.40 6.44
N VAL A 387 -4.01 16.18 7.54
CA VAL A 387 -2.73 15.45 7.59
C VAL A 387 -2.95 14.17 8.41
N ALA A 388 -3.14 13.04 7.74
CA ALA A 388 -3.54 11.81 8.43
C ALA A 388 -2.91 10.54 7.89
N ASN A 389 -2.76 9.50 8.72
CA ASN A 389 -2.18 8.21 8.32
C ASN A 389 -0.72 8.33 7.80
N ASN A 390 0.09 9.23 8.35
CA ASN A 390 1.50 9.38 7.99
C ASN A 390 2.42 8.83 9.07
N THR A 391 3.59 8.32 8.68
CA THR A 391 4.47 7.56 9.58
C THR A 391 5.89 8.11 9.60
N ALA A 392 6.46 8.29 10.79
CA ALA A 392 7.85 8.73 10.99
C ALA A 392 8.47 8.17 12.28
N SER A 393 9.74 8.48 12.54
CA SER A 393 10.33 8.27 13.86
C SER A 393 9.91 9.36 14.85
N SER A 394 9.68 10.60 14.37
CA SER A 394 9.20 11.75 15.15
C SER A 394 8.27 12.63 14.33
N GLY A 395 7.12 13.04 14.88
CA GLY A 395 6.15 13.88 14.18
C GLY A 395 5.59 13.17 12.96
N GLY A 396 4.83 12.09 13.17
CA GLY A 396 4.24 11.26 12.12
C GLY A 396 3.46 12.09 11.10
N GLY A 397 2.62 13.01 11.56
CA GLY A 397 1.97 14.02 10.73
C GLY A 397 2.93 15.14 10.36
N VAL A 398 3.32 15.95 11.34
CA VAL A 398 4.19 17.11 11.16
C VAL A 398 5.33 17.14 12.18
N SER A 399 6.55 17.45 11.74
CA SER A 399 7.67 17.81 12.60
C SER A 399 8.04 19.29 12.45
N ALA A 400 8.20 19.99 13.57
CA ALA A 400 8.49 21.41 13.66
C ALA A 400 9.87 21.70 14.27
N SER A 401 10.89 20.87 13.96
CA SER A 401 12.24 20.98 14.52
C SER A 401 12.98 22.23 14.01
N GLY A 402 12.71 23.39 14.61
CA GLY A 402 13.43 24.66 14.36
C GLY A 402 12.69 25.68 13.49
N GLY A 403 11.55 25.32 12.89
CA GLY A 403 10.70 26.23 12.09
C GLY A 403 9.43 26.70 12.81
N THR A 404 8.74 27.70 12.24
CA THR A 404 7.45 28.19 12.75
C THR A 404 6.30 27.46 12.08
N VAL A 405 5.36 26.92 12.88
CA VAL A 405 4.12 26.29 12.38
C VAL A 405 2.91 27.07 12.85
N ILE A 406 2.01 27.40 11.93
CA ILE A 406 0.73 28.06 12.17
C ILE A 406 -0.37 27.16 11.61
N ALA A 407 -1.40 26.85 12.41
CA ALA A 407 -2.50 25.98 11.98
C ALA A 407 -3.87 26.55 12.36
N ARG A 408 -4.87 26.40 11.49
CA ARG A 408 -6.28 26.65 11.80
C ARG A 408 -7.22 25.75 11.00
N ASN A 409 -8.38 25.45 11.57
CA ASN A 409 -9.43 24.66 10.90
C ASN A 409 -8.88 23.38 10.25
N SER A 410 -7.87 22.74 10.83
CA SER A 410 -7.15 21.62 10.20
C SER A 410 -7.12 20.37 11.08
N ILE A 411 -7.08 19.20 10.44
CA ILE A 411 -7.08 17.88 11.09
C ILE A 411 -5.69 17.26 11.05
N PHE A 412 -5.28 16.70 12.18
CA PHE A 412 -4.09 15.87 12.36
C PHE A 412 -4.51 14.63 13.16
N ALA A 413 -4.51 13.47 12.50
CA ALA A 413 -5.10 12.23 13.05
C ALA A 413 -4.50 10.98 12.41
N ASP A 414 -4.64 9.81 13.04
CA ASP A 414 -4.15 8.51 12.55
C ASP A 414 -2.65 8.46 12.21
N ASN A 415 -1.86 9.46 12.60
CA ASN A 415 -0.44 9.48 12.29
C ASN A 415 0.32 8.59 13.28
N THR A 416 1.48 8.07 12.89
CA THR A 416 2.29 7.18 13.73
C THR A 416 3.71 7.71 13.88
N ALA A 417 4.21 7.76 15.12
CA ALA A 417 5.59 8.13 15.42
C ALA A 417 6.20 7.28 16.53
N GLY A 418 7.47 6.89 16.36
CA GLY A 418 8.21 6.05 17.32
C GLY A 418 8.50 6.72 18.67
N ASN A 419 8.53 8.06 18.74
CA ASN A 419 8.81 8.80 19.98
C ASN A 419 7.56 9.27 20.76
N GLY A 420 6.37 8.81 20.38
CA GLY A 420 5.13 9.22 21.04
C GLY A 420 4.67 10.65 20.73
N ALA A 421 5.13 11.24 19.62
CA ALA A 421 4.61 12.49 19.05
C ALA A 421 4.00 12.22 17.65
N PRO A 422 2.90 11.45 17.56
CA PRO A 422 2.36 10.98 16.29
C PRO A 422 1.85 12.09 15.37
N ASP A 423 1.07 13.05 15.87
CA ASP A 423 0.49 14.09 14.99
C ASP A 423 1.42 15.28 14.80
N PHE A 424 1.99 15.79 15.91
CA PHE A 424 2.94 16.89 15.89
C PHE A 424 4.16 16.62 16.78
N GLY A 425 5.35 16.67 16.18
CA GLY A 425 6.60 16.77 16.90
C GLY A 425 7.06 18.22 16.99
N GLY A 426 6.95 18.86 18.17
CA GLY A 426 7.42 20.23 18.40
C GLY A 426 6.31 21.23 18.74
N THR A 427 6.49 22.52 18.39
CA THR A 427 5.55 23.60 18.73
C THR A 427 4.66 23.98 17.55
N VAL A 428 3.35 24.09 17.79
CA VAL A 428 2.36 24.65 16.87
C VAL A 428 1.74 25.91 17.45
N ASN A 429 1.71 26.99 16.66
CA ASN A 429 0.96 28.21 16.95
C ASN A 429 -0.45 28.06 16.36
N SER A 430 -1.39 27.59 17.17
CA SER A 430 -2.79 27.42 16.78
C SER A 430 -3.48 28.78 16.65
N GLN A 431 -4.19 29.00 15.55
CA GLN A 431 -5.16 30.11 15.41
C GLN A 431 -6.60 29.66 15.68
N GLY A 432 -6.79 28.46 16.26
CA GLY A 432 -8.08 27.92 16.67
C GLY A 432 -8.67 26.85 15.75
N ASN A 433 -9.65 26.13 16.27
CA ASN A 433 -10.47 25.15 15.55
C ASN A 433 -9.68 24.05 14.82
N ASN A 434 -8.53 23.63 15.35
CA ASN A 434 -7.82 22.47 14.85
C ASN A 434 -8.25 21.21 15.61
N LEU A 435 -8.27 20.07 14.92
CA LEU A 435 -8.39 18.75 15.56
C LEU A 435 -7.02 18.08 15.57
N ILE A 436 -6.51 17.80 16.77
CA ILE A 436 -5.27 17.02 16.98
C ILE A 436 -5.65 15.80 17.81
N GLU A 437 -5.72 14.65 17.15
CA GLU A 437 -6.21 13.40 17.74
C GLU A 437 -5.34 12.95 18.91
N ASN A 438 -4.03 12.99 18.72
CA ASN A 438 -3.05 12.67 19.75
C ASN A 438 -2.08 13.83 19.97
N PRO A 439 -2.35 14.70 20.96
CA PRO A 439 -1.51 15.86 21.27
C PRO A 439 -0.29 15.48 22.12
N ALA A 440 0.00 14.20 22.36
CA ALA A 440 1.13 13.80 23.18
C ALA A 440 2.44 14.38 22.62
N ASN A 441 3.25 14.94 23.52
CA ASN A 441 4.53 15.59 23.20
C ASN A 441 4.44 16.74 22.17
N THR A 442 3.24 17.27 21.93
CA THR A 442 3.01 18.49 21.15
C THR A 442 2.95 19.70 22.07
N VAL A 443 3.64 20.78 21.72
CA VAL A 443 3.50 22.08 22.41
C VAL A 443 2.54 22.95 21.62
N ILE A 444 1.35 23.20 22.17
CA ILE A 444 0.34 24.03 21.52
C ILE A 444 0.38 25.44 22.13
N THR A 445 0.53 26.44 21.27
CA THR A 445 0.56 27.87 21.62
C THR A 445 -0.47 28.64 20.80
N GLY A 446 -0.64 29.95 21.05
CA GLY A 446 -1.55 30.81 20.29
C GLY A 446 -2.99 30.82 20.80
N THR A 447 -3.93 30.98 19.88
CA THR A 447 -5.38 31.04 20.16
C THR A 447 -5.89 29.62 20.30
N MET A 448 -6.06 29.14 21.53
CA MET A 448 -6.46 27.74 21.78
C MET A 448 -7.97 27.48 21.63
N THR A 449 -8.77 28.51 21.36
CA THR A 449 -10.22 28.42 21.26
C THR A 449 -10.68 27.52 20.11
N GLY A 450 -11.68 26.68 20.36
CA GLY A 450 -12.28 25.80 19.35
C GLY A 450 -11.44 24.58 18.96
N ASN A 451 -10.19 24.45 19.45
CA ASN A 451 -9.40 23.24 19.18
C ASN A 451 -10.01 22.01 19.85
N ILE A 452 -9.96 20.89 19.15
CA ILE A 452 -10.39 19.56 19.61
C ILE A 452 -9.13 18.72 19.80
N LEU A 453 -8.87 18.28 21.02
CA LEU A 453 -7.64 17.59 21.39
C LEU A 453 -7.98 16.23 22.01
N GLY A 454 -7.22 15.19 21.67
CA GLY A 454 -7.36 13.88 22.33
C GLY A 454 -8.62 13.11 21.91
N GLN A 455 -9.23 13.47 20.77
CA GLN A 455 -10.42 12.81 20.24
C GLN A 455 -10.17 12.29 18.83
N ASP A 456 -10.65 11.07 18.58
CA ASP A 456 -10.63 10.43 17.26
C ASP A 456 -11.33 11.31 16.22
N ALA A 457 -10.64 11.60 15.12
CA ALA A 457 -11.18 12.39 14.02
C ALA A 457 -12.27 11.67 13.22
N GLN A 458 -12.37 10.35 13.35
CA GLN A 458 -13.35 9.48 12.68
C GLN A 458 -13.32 9.65 11.16
N LEU A 459 -12.13 9.42 10.61
CA LEU A 459 -11.83 9.59 9.19
C LEU A 459 -12.20 8.34 8.39
N LEU A 460 -12.74 8.53 7.19
CA LEU A 460 -12.86 7.46 6.19
C LEU A 460 -11.55 7.29 5.41
N PRO A 461 -11.28 6.11 4.81
CA PRO A 461 -10.07 5.90 4.02
C PRO A 461 -9.94 6.90 2.86
N LEU A 462 -8.69 7.29 2.53
CA LEU A 462 -8.40 8.14 1.37
C LEU A 462 -8.98 7.54 0.07
N GLY A 463 -9.76 8.33 -0.64
CA GLY A 463 -10.50 7.86 -1.82
C GLY A 463 -10.97 8.99 -2.73
N SER A 464 -11.65 8.63 -3.81
CA SER A 464 -12.27 9.59 -4.73
C SER A 464 -13.72 9.82 -4.28
N TYR A 465 -13.98 10.97 -3.64
CA TYR A 465 -15.28 11.32 -3.07
C TYR A 465 -15.86 12.62 -3.69
N GLY A 466 -15.56 12.83 -4.98
CA GLY A 466 -15.80 14.08 -5.69
C GLY A 466 -14.54 14.94 -5.81
N GLY A 467 -14.59 15.98 -6.65
CA GLY A 467 -13.45 16.87 -6.90
C GLY A 467 -12.38 16.33 -7.84
N ALA A 468 -11.32 17.12 -8.04
CA ALA A 468 -10.20 16.79 -8.95
C ALA A 468 -9.15 15.86 -8.33
N THR A 469 -9.12 15.73 -7.01
CA THR A 469 -8.08 15.01 -6.26
C THR A 469 -8.70 14.18 -5.13
N LYS A 470 -8.00 13.15 -4.63
CA LYS A 470 -8.51 12.27 -3.56
C LYS A 470 -8.58 13.00 -2.21
N THR A 471 -9.63 12.74 -1.45
CA THR A 471 -9.87 13.33 -0.12
C THR A 471 -10.13 12.25 0.93
N ILE A 472 -10.16 12.66 2.19
CA ILE A 472 -10.54 11.84 3.35
C ILE A 472 -11.83 12.44 3.92
N PRO A 473 -12.99 11.78 3.74
CA PRO A 473 -14.26 12.22 4.29
C PRO A 473 -14.33 12.03 5.81
N LEU A 474 -15.22 12.80 6.44
CA LEU A 474 -15.58 12.64 7.85
C LEU A 474 -16.75 11.66 8.00
N LEU A 475 -16.68 10.80 9.02
CA LEU A 475 -17.86 10.07 9.48
C LEU A 475 -18.89 11.06 10.06
N GLY A 476 -20.17 10.69 10.01
CA GLY A 476 -21.25 11.58 10.45
C GLY A 476 -21.25 11.90 11.96
N THR A 477 -20.54 11.13 12.78
CA THR A 477 -20.34 11.41 14.21
C THR A 477 -18.99 12.05 14.52
N SER A 478 -18.23 12.42 13.50
CA SER A 478 -16.91 13.01 13.69
C SER A 478 -17.03 14.33 14.46
N PRO A 479 -16.17 14.56 15.46
CA PRO A 479 -16.15 15.83 16.18
C PRO A 479 -15.68 17.01 15.31
N ALA A 480 -15.15 16.75 14.10
CA ALA A 480 -14.76 17.79 13.15
C ALA A 480 -15.93 18.35 12.32
N VAL A 481 -17.10 17.70 12.34
CA VAL A 481 -18.29 18.14 11.59
C VAL A 481 -18.85 19.41 12.22
N ASP A 482 -19.08 20.44 11.38
CA ASP A 482 -19.60 21.76 11.75
C ASP A 482 -18.83 22.45 12.91
N ALA A 483 -17.56 22.09 13.11
CA ALA A 483 -16.74 22.56 14.23
C ALA A 483 -15.72 23.63 13.83
N GLY A 484 -15.64 23.99 12.54
CA GLY A 484 -14.73 24.99 12.01
C GLY A 484 -15.21 26.43 12.21
N ASN A 485 -14.26 27.36 12.24
CA ASN A 485 -14.56 28.78 12.27
C ASN A 485 -14.82 29.33 10.85
N PRO A 486 -15.98 29.91 10.54
CA PRO A 486 -16.31 30.45 9.21
C PRO A 486 -15.53 31.72 8.82
N ASP A 487 -14.89 32.41 9.77
CA ASP A 487 -14.16 33.64 9.49
C ASP A 487 -12.97 33.39 8.56
N ASN A 488 -12.98 34.06 7.40
CA ASN A 488 -11.97 33.88 6.33
C ASN A 488 -11.85 32.43 5.84
N ALA A 489 -12.95 31.67 5.89
CA ALA A 489 -13.04 30.37 5.24
C ALA A 489 -12.85 30.49 3.72
N PRO A 490 -12.15 29.54 3.07
CA PRO A 490 -12.22 29.38 1.63
C PRO A 490 -13.67 29.21 1.18
N ALA A 491 -14.00 29.63 -0.05
CA ALA A 491 -15.37 29.54 -0.56
C ALA A 491 -15.90 28.09 -0.63
N ALA A 492 -14.99 27.12 -0.80
CA ALA A 492 -15.31 25.71 -0.91
C ALA A 492 -14.18 24.84 -0.33
N ASP A 493 -14.46 23.56 -0.10
CA ASP A 493 -13.50 22.53 0.30
C ASP A 493 -12.60 22.06 -0.87
N GLN A 494 -11.76 21.05 -0.64
CA GLN A 494 -10.87 20.49 -1.65
C GLN A 494 -11.59 20.01 -2.92
N ARG A 495 -12.85 19.59 -2.80
CA ARG A 495 -13.65 19.05 -3.91
C ARG A 495 -14.39 20.12 -4.68
N GLY A 496 -14.50 21.33 -4.12
CA GLY A 496 -15.32 22.42 -4.65
C GLY A 496 -16.70 22.52 -4.00
N VAL A 497 -16.93 21.84 -2.87
CA VAL A 497 -18.18 21.93 -2.11
C VAL A 497 -18.19 23.18 -1.24
N PRO A 498 -19.25 24.02 -1.26
CA PRO A 498 -19.31 25.24 -0.46
C PRO A 498 -19.18 24.97 1.04
N ARG A 499 -18.38 25.76 1.76
CA ARG A 499 -18.13 25.66 3.22
C ARG A 499 -19.29 26.01 4.15
N SER A 500 -20.47 26.26 3.59
CA SER A 500 -21.68 26.56 4.33
C SER A 500 -22.64 25.37 4.24
N GLN A 501 -22.21 24.22 4.76
CA GLN A 501 -23.07 23.04 4.91
C GLN A 501 -23.55 22.92 6.37
N ASP A 502 -24.60 22.13 6.57
CA ASP A 502 -25.10 21.70 7.88
C ASP A 502 -24.84 20.20 7.94
N GLY A 503 -23.59 19.83 8.21
CA GLY A 503 -23.12 18.45 8.13
C GLY A 503 -23.84 17.57 9.14
N ASP A 504 -24.06 18.02 10.36
CA ASP A 504 -24.69 17.29 11.47
C ASP A 504 -26.23 17.38 11.50
N LEU A 505 -26.81 18.23 10.64
CA LEU A 505 -28.25 18.47 10.49
C LEU A 505 -28.90 19.10 11.74
N ASN A 506 -28.17 19.91 12.50
CA ASN A 506 -28.69 20.62 13.66
C ASN A 506 -29.32 22.00 13.32
N GLY A 507 -29.25 22.42 12.05
CA GLY A 507 -29.77 23.70 11.56
C GLY A 507 -28.79 24.87 11.64
N VAL A 508 -27.52 24.62 11.99
CA VAL A 508 -26.43 25.60 12.07
C VAL A 508 -25.40 25.29 10.99
N PHE A 509 -25.17 26.25 10.09
CA PHE A 509 -24.26 26.09 8.96
C PHE A 509 -22.86 26.59 9.32
N LEU A 510 -21.99 25.68 9.75
CA LEU A 510 -20.58 25.96 10.03
C LEU A 510 -19.70 25.09 9.14
N PRO A 511 -18.52 25.56 8.75
CA PRO A 511 -17.61 24.72 7.99
C PRO A 511 -17.07 23.58 8.86
N ASP A 512 -16.73 22.47 8.21
CA ASP A 512 -15.98 21.40 8.86
C ASP A 512 -14.52 21.80 9.10
N ILE A 513 -13.92 21.18 10.12
CA ILE A 513 -12.46 21.19 10.28
C ILE A 513 -11.86 20.23 9.23
N GLY A 514 -10.80 20.65 8.54
CA GLY A 514 -10.06 19.82 7.58
C GLY A 514 -10.34 20.12 6.11
N ALA A 515 -9.80 19.28 5.22
CA ALA A 515 -9.86 19.48 3.76
C ALA A 515 -11.20 19.13 3.11
N TYR A 516 -12.05 18.42 3.83
CA TYR A 516 -13.35 17.93 3.39
C TYR A 516 -14.47 18.72 4.07
N GLU A 517 -15.57 18.91 3.36
CA GLU A 517 -16.82 19.49 3.88
C GLU A 517 -17.98 18.51 3.72
N ARG A 518 -18.57 18.07 4.81
CA ARG A 518 -19.67 17.12 4.80
C ARG A 518 -20.95 17.81 4.35
N GLU A 519 -21.43 17.40 3.18
CA GLU A 519 -22.66 17.93 2.62
C GLU A 519 -23.90 17.37 3.33
N ALA A 520 -24.92 18.21 3.45
CA ALA A 520 -26.25 17.86 3.98
C ALA A 520 -27.11 17.05 3.00
N ILE A 521 -26.53 16.20 2.16
CA ILE A 521 -27.26 15.39 1.15
C ILE A 521 -27.07 13.91 1.43
N GLY A 522 -27.95 13.38 2.28
CA GLY A 522 -28.05 11.95 2.52
C GLY A 522 -29.38 11.57 3.13
N PHE A 523 -29.80 10.33 2.89
CA PHE A 523 -30.97 9.75 3.53
C PHE A 523 -30.52 9.12 4.86
N ARG A 524 -31.10 9.57 5.97
CA ARG A 524 -30.79 9.04 7.31
C ARG A 524 -31.81 7.97 7.67
N VAL A 525 -31.33 6.75 7.87
CA VAL A 525 -32.14 5.64 8.39
C VAL A 525 -32.34 5.85 9.89
N THR A 526 -33.59 6.06 10.31
CA THR A 526 -33.97 6.37 11.70
C THR A 526 -34.69 5.22 12.41
N LYS A 527 -34.99 4.11 11.71
CA LYS A 527 -35.59 2.90 12.28
C LYS A 527 -34.99 1.62 11.72
N THR A 528 -35.11 0.53 12.48
CA THR A 528 -34.69 -0.82 12.06
C THR A 528 -35.78 -1.60 11.32
N ALA A 529 -37.04 -1.17 11.42
CA ALA A 529 -38.16 -1.83 10.75
C ALA A 529 -38.10 -1.64 9.23
N ASP A 530 -38.25 -2.73 8.48
CA ASP A 530 -38.27 -2.74 7.01
C ASP A 530 -39.65 -2.37 6.45
N THR A 531 -39.98 -1.08 6.53
CA THR A 531 -41.21 -0.51 5.97
C THR A 531 -40.95 0.21 4.64
N ASN A 532 -42.01 0.45 3.88
CA ASN A 532 -41.96 1.34 2.73
C ASN A 532 -43.29 2.10 2.59
N ASP A 533 -43.35 3.31 3.15
CA ASP A 533 -44.49 4.23 2.99
C ASP A 533 -44.34 5.18 1.78
N GLY A 534 -43.21 5.09 1.06
CA GLY A 534 -42.90 5.90 -0.12
C GLY A 534 -42.14 7.21 0.17
N ALA A 535 -41.78 7.52 1.42
CA ALA A 535 -41.03 8.74 1.74
C ALA A 535 -39.99 8.53 2.85
N CYS A 536 -38.72 8.80 2.56
CA CYS A 536 -37.69 8.89 3.59
C CYS A 536 -37.79 10.24 4.33
N ASN A 537 -38.50 10.26 5.46
CA ASN A 537 -38.70 11.45 6.31
C ASN A 537 -38.15 11.21 7.74
N ALA A 538 -38.76 11.78 8.78
CA ALA A 538 -38.36 11.55 10.17
C ALA A 538 -38.42 10.08 10.61
N ASP A 539 -39.28 9.27 9.98
CA ASP A 539 -39.43 7.83 10.21
C ASP A 539 -38.95 7.02 8.99
N CYS A 540 -37.66 7.12 8.64
CA CYS A 540 -37.10 6.52 7.43
C CYS A 540 -36.45 5.15 7.69
N SER A 541 -36.93 4.12 7.00
CA SER A 541 -36.32 2.79 6.91
C SER A 541 -35.16 2.77 5.90
N LEU A 542 -34.33 1.72 5.96
CA LEU A 542 -33.30 1.50 4.92
C LEU A 542 -33.90 1.34 3.52
N ARG A 543 -35.08 0.72 3.40
CA ARG A 543 -35.75 0.53 2.11
C ARG A 543 -36.26 1.85 1.54
N GLU A 544 -36.81 2.71 2.39
CA GLU A 544 -37.25 4.07 2.01
C GLU A 544 -36.05 4.92 1.60
N ALA A 545 -34.94 4.84 2.34
CA ALA A 545 -33.69 5.53 2.00
C ALA A 545 -33.13 5.09 0.64
N ILE A 546 -33.09 3.79 0.36
CA ILE A 546 -32.63 3.25 -0.93
C ILE A 546 -33.59 3.65 -2.06
N ALA A 547 -34.90 3.60 -1.84
CA ALA A 547 -35.88 4.01 -2.84
C ALA A 547 -35.72 5.50 -3.20
N ALA A 548 -35.52 6.36 -2.19
CA ALA A 548 -35.31 7.78 -2.39
C ALA A 548 -33.96 8.07 -3.07
N ALA A 549 -32.89 7.37 -2.69
CA ALA A 549 -31.59 7.46 -3.35
C ALA A 549 -31.64 6.98 -4.81
N ASN A 550 -32.43 5.95 -5.11
CA ASN A 550 -32.63 5.51 -6.49
C ASN A 550 -33.35 6.57 -7.35
N ALA A 551 -34.23 7.38 -6.76
CA ALA A 551 -35.00 8.42 -7.45
C ALA A 551 -34.26 9.75 -7.60
N ALA A 552 -33.13 9.93 -6.91
CA ALA A 552 -32.38 11.18 -6.90
C ALA A 552 -31.56 11.41 -8.19
N THR A 553 -31.30 12.66 -8.54
CA THR A 553 -30.54 13.05 -9.75
C THR A 553 -29.08 13.41 -9.47
N LEU A 554 -28.69 13.45 -8.19
CA LEU A 554 -27.32 13.69 -7.72
C LEU A 554 -26.83 12.44 -6.98
N ASP A 555 -25.52 12.33 -6.79
CA ASP A 555 -24.92 11.29 -5.95
C ASP A 555 -25.37 11.47 -4.50
N ASN A 556 -25.69 10.37 -3.80
CA ASN A 556 -26.19 10.44 -2.42
C ASN A 556 -25.37 9.55 -1.48
N VAL A 557 -25.63 9.70 -0.18
CA VAL A 557 -25.16 8.77 0.84
C VAL A 557 -26.32 8.37 1.73
N ILE A 558 -26.40 7.09 2.08
CA ILE A 558 -27.29 6.57 3.12
C ILE A 558 -26.46 6.40 4.39
N VAL A 559 -26.91 7.04 5.46
CA VAL A 559 -26.31 6.97 6.80
C VAL A 559 -27.32 6.45 7.80
N PHE A 560 -26.84 6.01 8.96
CA PHE A 560 -27.68 5.47 10.01
C PHE A 560 -27.66 6.39 11.23
N ASP A 561 -28.81 6.48 11.91
CA ASP A 561 -28.97 7.31 13.09
C ASP A 561 -27.91 7.03 14.17
N GLY A 562 -27.17 8.06 14.57
CA GLY A 562 -26.04 7.89 15.48
C GLY A 562 -26.40 7.34 16.86
N ALA A 563 -27.60 7.66 17.37
CA ALA A 563 -28.06 7.24 18.69
C ALA A 563 -28.69 5.84 18.67
N LEU A 564 -29.54 5.54 17.68
CA LEU A 564 -30.15 4.22 17.52
C LEU A 564 -29.11 3.14 17.26
N PHE A 565 -28.09 3.46 16.45
CA PHE A 565 -27.01 2.55 16.08
C PHE A 565 -25.72 2.77 16.89
N ALA A 566 -25.83 3.37 18.09
CA ALA A 566 -24.72 3.43 19.06
C ALA A 566 -24.47 2.07 19.75
N SER A 567 -25.42 1.14 19.62
CA SER A 567 -25.33 -0.26 20.06
C SER A 567 -25.63 -1.20 18.88
N PRO A 568 -25.25 -2.49 18.95
CA PRO A 568 -25.52 -3.42 17.86
C PRO A 568 -27.01 -3.53 17.50
N GLN A 569 -27.33 -3.30 16.24
CA GLN A 569 -28.68 -3.38 15.67
C GLN A 569 -28.76 -4.35 14.50
N VAL A 570 -29.95 -4.92 14.31
CA VAL A 570 -30.28 -5.78 13.16
C VAL A 570 -31.46 -5.18 12.39
N ILE A 571 -31.26 -4.92 11.11
CA ILE A 571 -32.33 -4.62 10.15
C ILE A 571 -32.75 -5.93 9.50
N THR A 572 -33.97 -6.38 9.81
CA THR A 572 -34.53 -7.62 9.27
C THR A 572 -35.46 -7.30 8.11
N LEU A 573 -35.10 -7.75 6.90
CA LEU A 573 -35.90 -7.50 5.71
C LEU A 573 -37.15 -8.38 5.69
N THR A 574 -38.29 -7.75 5.44
CA THR A 574 -39.60 -8.38 5.26
C THR A 574 -40.20 -8.08 3.89
N GLY A 575 -39.74 -7.02 3.21
CA GLY A 575 -40.20 -6.59 1.89
C GLY A 575 -39.43 -7.18 0.71
N GLY A 576 -38.61 -8.21 0.92
CA GLY A 576 -37.75 -8.82 -0.10
C GLY A 576 -36.40 -8.10 -0.27
N GLU A 577 -35.74 -8.29 -1.41
CA GLU A 577 -34.40 -7.74 -1.65
C GLU A 577 -34.38 -6.20 -1.75
N LEU A 578 -33.23 -5.61 -1.43
CA LEU A 578 -32.96 -4.18 -1.59
C LEU A 578 -32.29 -3.95 -2.95
N GLN A 579 -33.00 -3.30 -3.87
CA GLN A 579 -32.50 -3.03 -5.23
C GLN A 579 -31.85 -1.65 -5.33
N ILE A 580 -30.65 -1.60 -5.92
CA ILE A 580 -29.92 -0.38 -6.26
C ILE A 580 -29.88 -0.26 -7.78
N SER A 581 -30.41 0.85 -8.31
CA SER A 581 -30.60 1.07 -9.75
C SER A 581 -30.08 2.41 -10.28
N ASN A 582 -29.64 3.32 -9.40
CA ASN A 582 -29.13 4.63 -9.77
C ASN A 582 -27.61 4.62 -10.05
N ALA A 583 -27.14 5.63 -10.79
CA ALA A 583 -25.77 5.79 -11.27
C ALA A 583 -24.72 5.87 -10.15
N ALA A 584 -25.02 6.42 -8.96
CA ALA A 584 -24.09 6.39 -7.81
C ALA A 584 -24.73 6.78 -6.46
N PHE A 585 -24.62 5.93 -5.42
CA PHE A 585 -24.67 6.36 -4.01
C PHE A 585 -24.02 5.35 -3.05
N GLY A 586 -23.57 5.83 -1.89
CA GLY A 586 -22.90 5.01 -0.86
C GLY A 586 -23.81 4.65 0.32
N ILE A 587 -23.64 3.48 0.91
CA ILE A 587 -24.22 3.07 2.19
C ILE A 587 -23.09 3.00 3.21
N ILE A 588 -23.10 3.92 4.18
CA ILE A 588 -22.07 4.01 5.22
C ILE A 588 -22.68 3.51 6.53
N GLY A 589 -22.38 2.27 6.86
CA GLY A 589 -22.71 1.66 8.14
C GLY A 589 -21.79 2.11 9.27
N ARG A 590 -22.15 1.72 10.49
CA ARG A 590 -21.44 2.08 11.73
C ARG A 590 -20.34 1.08 12.12
N GLY A 591 -20.09 0.08 11.28
CA GLY A 591 -19.21 -1.06 11.54
C GLY A 591 -19.99 -2.38 11.51
N ALA A 592 -19.37 -3.45 11.00
CA ALA A 592 -20.02 -4.75 10.84
C ALA A 592 -20.48 -5.38 12.18
N ASP A 593 -19.86 -5.00 13.29
CA ASP A 593 -20.25 -5.42 14.65
C ASP A 593 -21.47 -4.66 15.19
N PHE A 594 -21.75 -3.47 14.63
CA PHE A 594 -22.83 -2.60 15.07
C PHE A 594 -24.07 -2.66 14.18
N LEU A 595 -23.91 -3.00 12.90
CA LEU A 595 -25.01 -3.00 11.94
C LEU A 595 -25.06 -4.29 11.14
N THR A 596 -26.09 -5.10 11.40
CA THR A 596 -26.44 -6.27 10.59
C THR A 596 -27.66 -5.98 9.72
N ILE A 597 -27.57 -6.31 8.43
CA ILE A 597 -28.68 -6.32 7.48
C ILE A 597 -28.95 -7.77 7.11
N SER A 598 -30.12 -8.28 7.51
CA SER A 598 -30.49 -9.68 7.37
C SER A 598 -31.71 -9.84 6.48
N ALA A 599 -31.63 -10.67 5.43
CA ALA A 599 -32.79 -11.03 4.62
C ALA A 599 -33.68 -12.13 5.25
N ASN A 600 -33.38 -12.55 6.49
CA ASN A 600 -34.16 -13.52 7.27
C ASN A 600 -34.48 -14.83 6.53
N ASN A 601 -33.58 -15.26 5.66
CA ASN A 601 -33.71 -16.41 4.77
C ASN A 601 -34.92 -16.36 3.82
N GLN A 602 -35.51 -15.18 3.59
CA GLN A 602 -36.69 -15.00 2.73
C GLN A 602 -36.35 -14.54 1.30
N SER A 603 -35.20 -13.88 1.12
CA SER A 603 -34.77 -13.35 -0.17
C SER A 603 -33.25 -13.21 -0.25
N ARG A 604 -32.75 -12.72 -1.38
CA ARG A 604 -31.44 -12.06 -1.44
C ARG A 604 -31.43 -10.79 -0.59
N VAL A 605 -30.27 -10.34 -0.11
CA VAL A 605 -30.15 -9.05 0.60
C VAL A 605 -30.11 -7.87 -0.39
N PHE A 606 -29.12 -7.82 -1.28
CA PHE A 606 -28.93 -6.70 -2.23
C PHE A 606 -28.89 -7.14 -3.70
N SER A 607 -29.47 -6.33 -4.59
CA SER A 607 -29.27 -6.44 -6.03
C SER A 607 -28.78 -5.11 -6.62
N ILE A 608 -27.68 -5.15 -7.36
CA ILE A 608 -27.10 -4.00 -8.06
C ILE A 608 -27.38 -4.14 -9.56
N SER A 609 -28.11 -3.18 -10.11
CA SER A 609 -28.53 -3.18 -11.51
C SER A 609 -27.37 -2.85 -12.46
N ALA A 610 -27.50 -3.25 -13.73
CA ALA A 610 -26.55 -2.85 -14.76
C ALA A 610 -26.54 -1.32 -14.92
N GLY A 611 -25.35 -0.73 -14.99
CA GLY A 611 -25.15 0.72 -15.05
C GLY A 611 -25.23 1.45 -13.71
N ALA A 612 -25.61 0.77 -12.62
CA ALA A 612 -25.59 1.33 -11.28
C ALA A 612 -24.18 1.26 -10.66
N ALA A 613 -23.88 2.20 -9.76
CA ALA A 613 -22.69 2.14 -8.91
C ALA A 613 -23.07 2.25 -7.42
N ALA A 614 -22.51 1.37 -6.59
CA ALA A 614 -22.77 1.32 -5.16
C ALA A 614 -21.48 1.15 -4.37
N GLY A 615 -21.35 1.90 -3.28
CA GLY A 615 -20.36 1.67 -2.23
C GLY A 615 -21.05 1.17 -0.97
N ILE A 616 -20.61 0.05 -0.39
CA ILE A 616 -21.14 -0.48 0.87
C ILE A 616 -19.99 -0.56 1.86
N THR A 617 -20.13 0.08 3.01
CA THR A 617 -19.04 0.17 4.00
C THR A 617 -19.54 -0.08 5.41
N GLY A 618 -18.79 -0.80 6.24
CA GLY A 618 -19.08 -0.95 7.66
C GLY A 618 -20.40 -1.65 7.99
N VAL A 619 -20.77 -2.71 7.25
CA VAL A 619 -22.02 -3.48 7.50
C VAL A 619 -21.77 -4.99 7.53
N LYS A 620 -22.60 -5.72 8.27
CA LYS A 620 -22.75 -7.17 8.14
C LYS A 620 -23.97 -7.51 7.29
N ILE A 621 -23.79 -8.33 6.27
CA ILE A 621 -24.83 -8.79 5.33
C ILE A 621 -25.02 -10.29 5.52
N THR A 622 -26.22 -10.70 5.93
CA THR A 622 -26.49 -12.10 6.31
C THR A 622 -27.90 -12.55 6.00
N GLY A 623 -28.17 -13.85 6.20
CA GLY A 623 -29.50 -14.43 6.06
C GLY A 623 -30.07 -14.31 4.65
N GLY A 624 -29.26 -14.04 3.64
CA GLY A 624 -29.65 -14.13 2.24
C GLY A 624 -29.93 -15.57 1.85
N ASN A 625 -31.07 -15.86 1.23
CA ASN A 625 -31.39 -17.18 0.72
C ASN A 625 -32.12 -17.07 -0.62
N MET A 626 -31.47 -17.51 -1.70
CA MET A 626 -31.97 -17.33 -3.06
C MET A 626 -31.92 -18.64 -3.86
N GLN A 627 -33.03 -18.99 -4.52
CA GLN A 627 -33.08 -20.14 -5.45
C GLN A 627 -32.35 -19.87 -6.78
N GLY A 628 -31.96 -18.62 -7.01
CA GLY A 628 -31.13 -18.18 -8.15
C GLY A 628 -29.66 -17.99 -7.75
N ASN A 629 -29.08 -16.87 -8.19
CA ASN A 629 -27.67 -16.50 -7.94
C ASN A 629 -27.57 -15.40 -6.88
N GLY A 630 -26.45 -15.32 -6.17
CA GLY A 630 -26.17 -14.24 -5.21
C GLY A 630 -27.06 -14.33 -4.00
N GLY A 631 -26.69 -15.10 -2.97
CA GLY A 631 -27.45 -15.20 -1.74
C GLY A 631 -27.44 -13.89 -0.96
N GLY A 632 -26.25 -13.37 -0.68
CA GLY A 632 -26.09 -12.04 -0.07
C GLY A 632 -26.32 -10.93 -1.08
N ILE A 633 -25.47 -10.89 -2.12
CA ILE A 633 -25.46 -9.81 -3.11
C ILE A 633 -25.43 -10.38 -4.54
N SER A 634 -26.19 -9.77 -5.44
CA SER A 634 -26.05 -9.96 -6.89
C SER A 634 -25.67 -8.65 -7.53
N ASN A 635 -24.50 -8.62 -8.17
CA ASN A 635 -23.96 -7.42 -8.80
C ASN A 635 -23.94 -7.54 -10.33
N SER A 636 -24.66 -6.65 -11.03
CA SER A 636 -24.53 -6.45 -12.48
C SER A 636 -23.98 -5.07 -12.84
N GLY A 637 -23.65 -4.24 -11.84
CA GLY A 637 -23.09 -2.90 -12.00
C GLY A 637 -21.67 -2.80 -11.41
N LYS A 638 -21.35 -1.63 -10.84
CA LYS A 638 -20.09 -1.38 -10.14
C LYS A 638 -20.33 -1.39 -8.62
N LEU A 639 -19.75 -2.35 -7.92
CA LEU A 639 -19.88 -2.51 -6.48
C LEU A 639 -18.52 -2.41 -5.79
N SER A 640 -18.41 -1.53 -4.80
CA SER A 640 -17.32 -1.52 -3.84
C SER A 640 -17.85 -1.93 -2.47
N VAL A 641 -17.16 -2.87 -1.83
CA VAL A 641 -17.45 -3.34 -0.47
C VAL A 641 -16.20 -3.15 0.38
N THR A 642 -16.33 -2.41 1.46
CA THR A 642 -15.21 -2.04 2.33
C THR A 642 -15.55 -2.27 3.79
N THR A 643 -14.60 -2.73 4.62
CA THR A 643 -14.77 -2.91 6.07
C THR A 643 -16.07 -3.62 6.47
N SER A 644 -16.51 -4.58 5.66
CA SER A 644 -17.82 -5.22 5.77
C SER A 644 -17.69 -6.75 5.88
N VAL A 645 -18.73 -7.38 6.40
CA VAL A 645 -18.81 -8.84 6.58
C VAL A 645 -19.98 -9.38 5.77
N ILE A 646 -19.74 -10.27 4.81
CA ILE A 646 -20.78 -10.98 4.07
C ILE A 646 -20.73 -12.43 4.53
N SER A 647 -21.70 -12.84 5.35
CA SER A 647 -21.67 -14.18 5.93
C SER A 647 -23.02 -14.81 6.19
N GLY A 648 -23.06 -16.15 6.18
CA GLY A 648 -24.29 -16.91 6.43
C GLY A 648 -25.34 -16.75 5.34
N ASN A 649 -24.92 -16.56 4.09
CA ASN A 649 -25.83 -16.43 2.95
C ASN A 649 -25.81 -17.71 2.09
N ASN A 650 -26.93 -18.00 1.45
CA ASN A 650 -27.17 -19.22 0.68
C ASN A 650 -27.72 -18.91 -0.72
N SER A 651 -27.17 -19.57 -1.73
CA SER A 651 -27.60 -19.48 -3.14
C SER A 651 -27.73 -20.89 -3.71
N ALA A 652 -28.82 -21.23 -4.41
CA ALA A 652 -28.96 -22.56 -4.99
C ALA A 652 -28.00 -22.80 -6.18
N ASN A 653 -27.54 -21.73 -6.84
CA ASN A 653 -26.70 -21.82 -8.05
C ASN A 653 -25.30 -21.24 -7.81
N PHE A 654 -25.13 -19.93 -7.97
CA PHE A 654 -23.83 -19.27 -8.02
C PHE A 654 -23.71 -18.20 -6.94
N GLY A 655 -22.53 -18.08 -6.31
CA GLY A 655 -22.21 -16.95 -5.43
C GLY A 655 -23.06 -16.94 -4.17
N GLY A 656 -22.71 -17.74 -3.15
CA GLY A 656 -23.47 -17.78 -1.90
C GLY A 656 -23.44 -16.43 -1.18
N GLY A 657 -22.23 -15.87 -1.03
CA GLY A 657 -22.03 -14.51 -0.56
C GLY A 657 -22.35 -13.49 -1.65
N ILE A 658 -21.56 -13.48 -2.72
CA ILE A 658 -21.70 -12.52 -3.82
C ILE A 658 -21.61 -13.21 -5.18
N PHE A 659 -22.59 -12.91 -6.03
CA PHE A 659 -22.55 -13.24 -7.46
C PHE A 659 -22.28 -11.97 -8.27
N ASN A 660 -21.11 -11.91 -8.90
CA ASN A 660 -20.71 -10.87 -9.83
C ASN A 660 -21.02 -11.33 -11.26
N ASN A 661 -22.03 -10.71 -11.85
CA ASN A 661 -22.61 -11.07 -13.14
C ASN A 661 -21.73 -10.62 -14.31
N GLU A 662 -22.13 -10.95 -15.54
CA GLU A 662 -21.44 -10.53 -16.76
C GLU A 662 -21.23 -9.01 -16.78
N ASN A 663 -19.99 -8.59 -17.06
CA ASN A 663 -19.53 -7.18 -17.02
C ASN A 663 -19.63 -6.47 -15.66
N GLY A 664 -20.04 -7.17 -14.59
CA GLY A 664 -20.04 -6.65 -13.23
C GLY A 664 -18.62 -6.33 -12.75
N MET A 665 -18.46 -5.22 -12.04
CA MET A 665 -17.20 -4.85 -11.39
C MET A 665 -17.37 -4.93 -9.88
N LEU A 666 -16.61 -5.79 -9.22
CA LEU A 666 -16.59 -5.93 -7.76
C LEU A 666 -15.20 -5.60 -7.21
N SER A 667 -15.14 -4.68 -6.26
CA SER A 667 -13.95 -4.41 -5.45
C SER A 667 -14.25 -4.68 -3.98
N LEU A 668 -13.52 -5.61 -3.38
CA LEU A 668 -13.55 -5.94 -1.96
C LEU A 668 -12.26 -5.44 -1.29
N SER A 669 -12.41 -4.65 -0.22
CA SER A 669 -11.28 -4.15 0.56
C SER A 669 -11.51 -4.27 2.07
N ASN A 670 -10.50 -4.72 2.82
CA ASN A 670 -10.57 -4.82 4.29
C ASN A 670 -11.84 -5.55 4.77
N SER A 671 -12.32 -6.55 4.04
CA SER A 671 -13.64 -7.15 4.24
C SER A 671 -13.53 -8.67 4.40
N VAL A 672 -14.59 -9.27 4.97
CA VAL A 672 -14.70 -10.71 5.15
C VAL A 672 -15.88 -11.25 4.35
N VAL A 673 -15.63 -12.27 3.52
CA VAL A 673 -16.68 -13.06 2.87
C VAL A 673 -16.57 -14.47 3.39
N GLY A 674 -17.43 -14.86 4.34
CA GLY A 674 -17.28 -16.17 4.97
C GLY A 674 -18.55 -16.88 5.38
N SER A 675 -18.47 -18.20 5.56
CA SER A 675 -19.62 -19.03 5.95
C SER A 675 -20.82 -18.91 5.00
N ASN A 676 -20.58 -18.71 3.70
CA ASN A 676 -21.62 -18.68 2.68
C ASN A 676 -21.66 -20.00 1.89
N THR A 677 -22.82 -20.35 1.35
CA THR A 677 -23.05 -21.63 0.65
C THR A 677 -23.64 -21.40 -0.73
N ALA A 678 -23.10 -22.09 -1.74
CA ALA A 678 -23.69 -22.18 -3.08
C ALA A 678 -23.40 -23.52 -3.76
N ASN A 679 -23.98 -23.75 -4.95
CA ASN A 679 -23.55 -24.88 -5.77
C ASN A 679 -22.12 -24.68 -6.28
N VAL A 680 -21.80 -23.50 -6.84
CA VAL A 680 -20.45 -23.10 -7.28
C VAL A 680 -20.17 -21.68 -6.77
N GLY A 681 -18.95 -21.41 -6.31
CA GLY A 681 -18.62 -20.09 -5.75
C GLY A 681 -19.31 -19.86 -4.41
N GLY A 682 -18.98 -20.65 -3.39
CA GLY A 682 -19.64 -20.56 -2.08
C GLY A 682 -19.57 -19.16 -1.50
N GLY A 683 -18.38 -18.56 -1.49
CA GLY A 683 -18.18 -17.15 -1.13
C GLY A 683 -18.51 -16.23 -2.30
N LEU A 684 -17.69 -16.31 -3.36
CA LEU A 684 -17.69 -15.39 -4.49
C LEU A 684 -17.79 -16.15 -5.81
N PHE A 685 -18.58 -15.62 -6.74
CA PHE A 685 -18.63 -16.07 -8.12
C PHE A 685 -18.45 -14.89 -9.07
N ALA A 686 -17.56 -15.01 -10.04
CA ALA A 686 -17.33 -14.04 -11.10
C ALA A 686 -17.64 -14.68 -12.47
N PHE A 687 -18.57 -14.09 -13.22
CA PHE A 687 -18.96 -14.54 -14.55
C PHE A 687 -18.03 -14.01 -15.65
N THR A 688 -18.21 -14.46 -16.88
CA THR A 688 -17.44 -14.01 -18.05
C THR A 688 -17.39 -12.48 -18.17
N ASN A 689 -16.25 -11.92 -18.58
CA ASN A 689 -16.01 -10.48 -18.74
C ASN A 689 -16.19 -9.62 -17.47
N SER A 690 -16.42 -10.23 -16.31
CA SER A 690 -16.52 -9.51 -15.04
C SER A 690 -15.15 -9.27 -14.42
N ASN A 691 -15.05 -8.26 -13.54
CA ASN A 691 -13.83 -7.96 -12.77
C ASN A 691 -14.07 -8.17 -11.28
N LEU A 692 -13.20 -8.95 -10.65
CA LEU A 692 -13.15 -9.18 -9.21
C LEU A 692 -11.79 -8.76 -8.67
N THR A 693 -11.78 -7.67 -7.91
CA THR A 693 -10.59 -7.19 -7.20
C THR A 693 -10.74 -7.42 -5.70
N ILE A 694 -9.79 -8.11 -5.07
CA ILE A 694 -9.78 -8.40 -3.64
C ILE A 694 -8.47 -7.86 -3.05
N LEU A 695 -8.60 -6.98 -2.05
CA LEU A 695 -7.46 -6.32 -1.41
C LEU A 695 -7.61 -6.42 0.12
N ASN A 696 -6.54 -6.81 0.83
CA ASN A 696 -6.53 -6.85 2.30
C ASN A 696 -7.77 -7.54 2.89
N SER A 697 -8.30 -8.57 2.24
CA SER A 697 -9.59 -9.16 2.60
C SER A 697 -9.48 -10.67 2.81
N THR A 698 -10.44 -11.24 3.53
CA THR A 698 -10.48 -12.66 3.85
C THR A 698 -11.71 -13.33 3.23
N VAL A 699 -11.51 -14.42 2.50
CA VAL A 699 -12.58 -15.28 1.96
C VAL A 699 -12.49 -16.64 2.63
N SER A 700 -13.32 -16.89 3.65
CA SER A 700 -13.11 -18.05 4.52
C SER A 700 -14.35 -18.87 4.88
N ALA A 701 -14.15 -20.16 5.15
CA ALA A 701 -15.21 -21.06 5.63
C ALA A 701 -16.47 -21.14 4.73
N ASN A 702 -16.35 -20.85 3.44
CA ASN A 702 -17.45 -20.94 2.49
C ASN A 702 -17.56 -22.34 1.89
N THR A 703 -18.75 -22.72 1.43
CA THR A 703 -19.04 -24.07 0.92
C THR A 703 -19.58 -24.02 -0.51
N ALA A 704 -18.94 -24.73 -1.43
CA ALA A 704 -19.46 -25.03 -2.76
C ALA A 704 -19.87 -26.51 -2.82
N THR A 705 -21.16 -26.81 -2.96
CA THR A 705 -21.64 -28.22 -2.95
C THR A 705 -21.17 -29.03 -4.15
N SER A 706 -20.77 -28.38 -5.25
CA SER A 706 -20.15 -29.02 -6.42
C SER A 706 -18.64 -29.23 -6.29
N ASN A 707 -18.02 -28.71 -5.23
CA ASN A 707 -16.58 -28.57 -5.01
C ASN A 707 -15.85 -27.50 -5.84
N PHE A 708 -16.52 -26.78 -6.74
CA PHE A 708 -15.86 -25.74 -7.54
C PHE A 708 -15.98 -24.36 -6.89
N GLY A 709 -14.84 -23.84 -6.43
CA GLY A 709 -14.72 -22.52 -5.82
C GLY A 709 -15.50 -22.42 -4.51
N GLY A 710 -15.10 -23.20 -3.49
CA GLY A 710 -15.62 -23.04 -2.14
C GLY A 710 -15.52 -21.59 -1.70
N GLY A 711 -14.32 -21.01 -1.82
CA GLY A 711 -14.09 -19.58 -1.63
C GLY A 711 -14.50 -18.76 -2.85
N ILE A 712 -13.78 -18.93 -3.96
CA ILE A 712 -13.91 -18.10 -5.16
C ILE A 712 -14.05 -18.98 -6.41
N SER A 713 -15.03 -18.67 -7.27
CA SER A 713 -15.13 -19.22 -8.62
C SER A 713 -15.03 -18.10 -9.66
N ASN A 714 -13.92 -18.07 -10.41
CA ASN A 714 -13.72 -17.17 -11.54
C ASN A 714 -14.04 -17.89 -12.86
N ASN A 715 -15.30 -17.82 -13.31
CA ASN A 715 -15.77 -18.50 -14.51
C ASN A 715 -15.65 -17.57 -15.72
N GLY A 716 -14.43 -17.40 -16.24
CA GLY A 716 -14.17 -16.59 -17.45
C GLY A 716 -14.02 -15.08 -17.20
N GLY A 717 -14.02 -14.62 -15.95
CA GLY A 717 -13.73 -13.24 -15.57
C GLY A 717 -12.25 -12.97 -15.30
N THR A 718 -11.95 -11.80 -14.74
CA THR A 718 -10.62 -11.43 -14.22
C THR A 718 -10.64 -11.32 -12.71
N LEU A 719 -9.89 -12.18 -12.02
CA LEU A 719 -9.61 -12.11 -10.60
C LEU A 719 -8.24 -11.43 -10.39
N THR A 720 -8.22 -10.39 -9.56
CA THR A 720 -6.99 -9.77 -9.06
C THR A 720 -7.04 -9.76 -7.54
N MET A 721 -6.09 -10.44 -6.89
CA MET A 721 -6.02 -10.57 -5.45
C MET A 721 -4.67 -10.06 -4.94
N ASN A 722 -4.70 -9.19 -3.93
CA ASN A 722 -3.50 -8.63 -3.32
C ASN A 722 -3.63 -8.65 -1.79
N LYS A 723 -2.59 -9.07 -1.08
CA LYS A 723 -2.52 -8.99 0.39
C LYS A 723 -3.71 -9.64 1.12
N SER A 724 -4.25 -10.70 0.55
CA SER A 724 -5.54 -11.28 0.94
C SER A 724 -5.43 -12.77 1.27
N THR A 725 -6.44 -13.29 1.96
CA THR A 725 -6.44 -14.69 2.43
C THR A 725 -7.67 -15.43 1.92
N VAL A 726 -7.47 -16.62 1.34
CA VAL A 726 -8.54 -17.56 1.01
C VAL A 726 -8.38 -18.82 1.85
N SER A 727 -9.22 -19.03 2.87
CA SER A 727 -8.97 -20.09 3.85
C SER A 727 -10.15 -20.93 4.33
N GLY A 728 -9.89 -22.20 4.66
CA GLY A 728 -10.89 -23.05 5.31
C GLY A 728 -12.15 -23.32 4.47
N ASN A 729 -12.11 -23.13 3.16
CA ASN A 729 -13.31 -23.31 2.32
C ASN A 729 -13.52 -24.79 1.95
N SER A 730 -14.78 -25.20 1.82
CA SER A 730 -15.19 -26.53 1.36
C SER A 730 -15.55 -26.50 -0.12
N GLY A 731 -14.86 -27.32 -0.91
CA GLY A 731 -14.59 -27.08 -2.34
C GLY A 731 -13.21 -26.43 -2.51
N CYS A 732 -12.68 -26.41 -3.74
CA CYS A 732 -11.38 -25.78 -3.97
C CYS A 732 -11.41 -24.30 -3.51
N GLY A 733 -10.33 -23.81 -2.90
CA GLY A 733 -10.26 -22.42 -2.44
C GLY A 733 -10.57 -21.45 -3.58
N ILE A 734 -9.93 -21.66 -4.72
CA ILE A 734 -10.14 -20.92 -5.96
C ILE A 734 -10.36 -21.89 -7.12
N TYR A 735 -11.47 -21.72 -7.85
CA TYR A 735 -11.64 -22.24 -9.20
C TYR A 735 -11.35 -21.12 -10.21
N ASN A 736 -10.40 -21.31 -11.13
CA ASN A 736 -10.05 -20.34 -12.16
C ASN A 736 -10.28 -20.87 -13.58
N GLY A 737 -11.38 -20.45 -14.20
CA GLY A 737 -11.68 -20.59 -15.62
C GLY A 737 -11.44 -19.32 -16.45
N GLY A 738 -10.85 -18.26 -15.87
CA GLY A 738 -10.54 -17.00 -16.55
C GLY A 738 -9.09 -16.55 -16.31
N THR A 739 -8.86 -15.25 -16.09
CA THR A 739 -7.54 -14.74 -15.68
C THR A 739 -7.51 -14.56 -14.17
N ALA A 740 -6.53 -15.15 -13.49
CA ALA A 740 -6.27 -14.94 -12.07
C ALA A 740 -4.86 -14.40 -11.84
N ASN A 741 -4.77 -13.23 -11.21
CA ASN A 741 -3.53 -12.64 -10.72
C ASN A 741 -3.58 -12.62 -9.20
N VAL A 742 -2.71 -13.38 -8.55
CA VAL A 742 -2.66 -13.53 -7.11
C VAL A 742 -1.28 -13.09 -6.63
N ASN A 743 -1.25 -11.98 -5.88
CA ASN A 743 -0.01 -11.36 -5.42
C ASN A 743 -0.01 -11.19 -3.91
N ASP A 744 1.13 -11.44 -3.24
CA ASP A 744 1.33 -11.20 -1.80
C ASP A 744 0.18 -11.76 -0.95
N SER A 745 -0.35 -12.92 -1.31
CA SER A 745 -1.59 -13.47 -0.76
C SER A 745 -1.43 -14.93 -0.34
N THR A 746 -2.24 -15.34 0.63
CA THR A 746 -2.23 -16.69 1.22
C THR A 746 -3.49 -17.48 0.88
N ILE A 747 -3.34 -18.72 0.41
CA ILE A 747 -4.41 -19.66 0.13
C ILE A 747 -4.18 -20.90 1.00
N SER A 748 -5.02 -21.11 2.03
CA SER A 748 -4.70 -22.10 3.05
C SER A 748 -5.88 -22.87 3.66
N GLY A 749 -5.69 -24.14 4.00
CA GLY A 749 -6.71 -24.91 4.72
C GLY A 749 -7.96 -25.23 3.89
N ASN A 750 -7.94 -25.07 2.57
CA ASN A 750 -9.11 -25.34 1.74
C ASN A 750 -9.21 -26.83 1.41
N VAL A 751 -10.42 -27.39 1.42
CA VAL A 751 -10.66 -28.84 1.27
C VAL A 751 -11.59 -29.10 0.09
N SER A 752 -11.07 -29.72 -0.98
CA SER A 752 -11.83 -30.12 -2.16
C SER A 752 -12.08 -31.63 -2.19
N GLY A 753 -13.34 -32.03 -2.41
CA GLY A 753 -13.68 -33.40 -2.75
C GLY A 753 -13.23 -33.82 -4.17
N SER A 754 -12.72 -32.88 -4.96
CA SER A 754 -12.21 -33.07 -6.32
C SER A 754 -10.69 -32.79 -6.36
N ASN A 755 -10.15 -32.42 -7.53
CA ASN A 755 -8.76 -31.95 -7.67
C ASN A 755 -8.59 -30.51 -7.16
N GLY A 756 -7.35 -30.10 -6.89
CA GLY A 756 -7.01 -28.69 -6.62
C GLY A 756 -7.57 -28.21 -5.29
N GLY A 757 -7.03 -28.65 -4.15
CA GLY A 757 -7.54 -28.23 -2.83
C GLY A 757 -7.49 -26.72 -2.65
N GLY A 758 -6.33 -26.11 -2.90
CA GLY A 758 -6.15 -24.66 -2.90
C GLY A 758 -6.70 -24.04 -4.17
N ILE A 759 -6.16 -24.44 -5.33
CA ILE A 759 -6.49 -23.86 -6.64
C ILE A 759 -6.76 -24.95 -7.67
N PHE A 760 -7.90 -24.89 -8.33
CA PHE A 760 -8.19 -25.60 -9.57
C PHE A 760 -8.09 -24.62 -10.74
N ASN A 761 -7.17 -24.87 -11.68
CA ASN A 761 -6.90 -23.95 -12.79
C ASN A 761 -7.21 -24.55 -14.17
N ASP A 762 -8.08 -23.87 -14.92
CA ASP A 762 -8.45 -24.13 -16.32
C ASP A 762 -7.90 -23.08 -17.30
N ALA A 763 -7.36 -21.96 -16.82
CA ALA A 763 -7.01 -20.81 -17.66
C ALA A 763 -5.69 -20.14 -17.20
N LEU A 764 -5.56 -18.80 -17.31
CA LEU A 764 -4.32 -18.10 -16.96
C LEU A 764 -4.25 -17.86 -15.45
N LEU A 765 -3.20 -18.37 -14.79
CA LEU A 765 -2.88 -18.11 -13.39
C LEU A 765 -1.48 -17.54 -13.26
N ASN A 766 -1.40 -16.36 -12.65
CA ASN A 766 -0.17 -15.74 -12.18
C ASN A 766 -0.19 -15.74 -10.65
N LEU A 767 0.82 -16.37 -10.04
CA LEU A 767 0.97 -16.48 -8.59
C LEU A 767 2.32 -15.90 -8.18
N PHE A 768 2.31 -14.68 -7.64
CA PHE A 768 3.53 -13.92 -7.35
C PHE A 768 3.65 -13.61 -5.87
N SER A 769 4.82 -13.91 -5.29
CA SER A 769 5.11 -13.61 -3.89
C SER A 769 4.02 -14.15 -2.95
N SER A 770 3.51 -15.34 -3.21
CA SER A 770 2.27 -15.86 -2.61
C SER A 770 2.46 -17.24 -2.00
N THR A 771 1.65 -17.59 -1.00
CA THR A 771 1.72 -18.88 -0.30
C THR A 771 0.46 -19.71 -0.54
N VAL A 772 0.60 -20.95 -0.99
CA VAL A 772 -0.47 -21.95 -1.13
C VAL A 772 -0.12 -23.14 -0.23
N ALA A 773 -0.73 -23.22 0.95
CA ALA A 773 -0.33 -24.22 1.95
C ALA A 773 -1.48 -24.86 2.71
N ASN A 774 -1.26 -26.03 3.31
CA ASN A 774 -2.26 -26.71 4.13
C ASN A 774 -3.60 -27.01 3.42
N ASN A 775 -3.62 -27.07 2.08
CA ASN A 775 -4.84 -27.38 1.33
C ASN A 775 -4.94 -28.88 1.05
N ARG A 776 -6.17 -29.40 1.02
CA ARG A 776 -6.44 -30.83 0.82
C ARG A 776 -7.30 -31.09 -0.40
N SER A 777 -6.89 -32.08 -1.19
CA SER A 777 -7.62 -32.61 -2.34
C SER A 777 -7.83 -34.11 -2.15
N ASN A 778 -9.03 -34.62 -2.48
CA ASN A 778 -9.27 -36.06 -2.47
C ASN A 778 -8.75 -36.78 -3.74
N VAL A 779 -8.20 -36.05 -4.72
CA VAL A 779 -7.78 -36.62 -6.01
C VAL A 779 -6.32 -36.31 -6.35
N ARG A 780 -6.00 -35.11 -6.84
CA ARG A 780 -4.65 -34.65 -7.20
C ARG A 780 -4.50 -33.16 -6.91
N GLY A 781 -3.26 -32.70 -6.72
CA GLY A 781 -2.94 -31.28 -6.50
C GLY A 781 -3.64 -30.75 -5.26
N GLY A 782 -3.23 -31.16 -4.06
CA GLY A 782 -3.70 -30.57 -2.81
C GLY A 782 -3.56 -29.05 -2.82
N GLY A 783 -2.40 -28.53 -3.24
CA GLY A 783 -2.19 -27.10 -3.46
C GLY A 783 -2.84 -26.63 -4.76
N ILE A 784 -2.26 -26.99 -5.91
CA ILE A 784 -2.69 -26.55 -7.23
C ILE A 784 -2.89 -27.73 -8.17
N TYR A 785 -4.03 -27.75 -8.86
CA TYR A 785 -4.28 -28.64 -10.00
C TYR A 785 -4.45 -27.82 -11.27
N ARG A 786 -3.55 -28.03 -12.24
CA ARG A 786 -3.65 -27.45 -13.58
C ARG A 786 -4.30 -28.46 -14.52
N ASN A 787 -5.54 -28.18 -14.91
CA ASN A 787 -6.24 -28.91 -15.98
C ASN A 787 -5.89 -28.34 -17.36
N ALA A 788 -6.06 -27.02 -17.54
CA ALA A 788 -5.82 -26.28 -18.77
C ALA A 788 -5.15 -24.92 -18.50
N GLY A 789 -4.84 -24.17 -19.56
CA GLY A 789 -4.25 -22.82 -19.47
C GLY A 789 -2.77 -22.79 -19.05
N THR A 790 -2.32 -21.63 -18.56
CA THR A 790 -0.92 -21.41 -18.17
C THR A 790 -0.83 -21.06 -16.70
N VAL A 791 0.23 -21.56 -16.05
CA VAL A 791 0.52 -21.23 -14.65
C VAL A 791 1.92 -20.64 -14.60
N THR A 792 2.04 -19.45 -14.03
CA THR A 792 3.29 -18.74 -13.81
C THR A 792 3.49 -18.48 -12.33
N THR A 793 4.61 -18.90 -11.77
CA THR A 793 4.99 -18.65 -10.38
C THR A 793 6.26 -17.81 -10.29
N ARG A 794 6.29 -16.86 -9.35
CA ARG A 794 7.48 -16.05 -9.02
C ARG A 794 7.52 -15.79 -7.51
N ASN A 795 8.63 -16.06 -6.83
CA ASN A 795 8.75 -15.89 -5.37
C ASN A 795 7.62 -16.56 -4.58
N SER A 796 7.03 -17.64 -5.09
CA SER A 796 5.83 -18.23 -4.48
C SER A 796 6.14 -19.55 -3.80
N LEU A 797 5.40 -19.85 -2.75
CA LEU A 797 5.55 -21.04 -1.92
C LEU A 797 4.32 -21.95 -2.08
N ILE A 798 4.54 -23.22 -2.36
CA ILE A 798 3.50 -24.24 -2.48
C ILE A 798 3.97 -25.47 -1.68
N GLY A 799 3.46 -25.66 -0.47
CA GLY A 799 3.90 -26.71 0.46
C GLY A 799 2.86 -27.00 1.54
N ASP A 800 3.07 -28.01 2.37
CA ASP A 800 2.16 -28.53 3.40
C ASP A 800 0.79 -28.97 2.87
N ASN A 801 0.64 -29.17 1.55
CA ASN A 801 -0.64 -29.60 1.00
C ASN A 801 -0.79 -31.12 1.02
N THR A 802 -2.02 -31.63 0.91
CA THR A 802 -2.30 -33.08 0.97
C THR A 802 -3.18 -33.55 -0.18
N ALA A 803 -2.73 -34.59 -0.90
CA ALA A 803 -3.52 -35.35 -1.86
C ALA A 803 -3.01 -36.79 -1.99
N PRO A 804 -3.84 -37.76 -2.45
CA PRO A 804 -3.40 -39.16 -2.63
C PRO A 804 -2.18 -39.34 -3.53
N ASN A 805 -1.99 -38.46 -4.51
CA ASN A 805 -0.80 -38.37 -5.35
C ASN A 805 -0.59 -36.89 -5.71
N SER A 806 0.64 -36.38 -5.70
CA SER A 806 1.00 -34.98 -5.99
C SER A 806 0.30 -33.96 -5.09
N SER A 807 0.85 -33.81 -3.89
CA SER A 807 0.28 -33.00 -2.82
C SER A 807 0.29 -31.51 -3.16
N ASP A 808 1.38 -30.96 -3.69
CA ASP A 808 1.47 -29.51 -3.89
C ASP A 808 1.03 -29.04 -5.26
N PHE A 809 1.51 -29.70 -6.31
CA PHE A 809 1.20 -29.29 -7.68
C PHE A 809 0.99 -30.49 -8.58
N TYR A 810 -0.10 -30.47 -9.36
CA TYR A 810 -0.32 -31.42 -10.44
C TYR A 810 -0.52 -30.70 -11.79
N GLY A 811 0.24 -31.11 -12.79
CA GLY A 811 0.14 -30.63 -14.18
C GLY A 811 1.37 -29.84 -14.65
N VAL A 812 1.20 -29.02 -15.69
CA VAL A 812 2.32 -28.27 -16.28
C VAL A 812 2.46 -26.90 -15.63
N LEU A 813 3.64 -26.62 -15.08
CA LEU A 813 4.04 -25.29 -14.62
C LEU A 813 4.77 -24.57 -15.77
N SER A 814 4.07 -23.63 -16.41
CA SER A 814 4.51 -23.02 -17.68
C SER A 814 5.79 -22.22 -17.50
N GLN A 815 5.87 -21.43 -16.43
CA GLN A 815 7.03 -20.64 -16.06
C GLN A 815 7.18 -20.59 -14.54
N SER A 816 8.40 -20.82 -14.04
CA SER A 816 8.72 -20.75 -12.61
C SER A 816 10.03 -20.02 -12.35
N SER A 817 10.06 -19.18 -11.33
CA SER A 817 11.29 -18.50 -10.86
C SER A 817 11.21 -18.32 -9.35
N TYR A 818 12.28 -18.67 -8.62
CA TYR A 818 12.33 -18.56 -7.16
C TYR A 818 11.07 -19.08 -6.45
N THR A 819 10.56 -20.23 -6.89
CA THR A 819 9.37 -20.87 -6.32
C THR A 819 9.79 -22.07 -5.49
N LEU A 820 9.25 -22.20 -4.28
CA LEU A 820 9.41 -23.39 -3.46
C LEU A 820 8.19 -24.30 -3.64
N ILE A 821 8.43 -25.55 -4.04
CA ILE A 821 7.41 -26.60 -4.14
C ILE A 821 7.88 -27.79 -3.30
N GLU A 822 7.19 -28.11 -2.20
CA GLU A 822 7.65 -29.14 -1.27
C GLU A 822 7.66 -30.53 -1.91
N ASP A 823 6.51 -31.08 -2.31
CA ASP A 823 6.36 -32.36 -2.99
C ASP A 823 6.82 -32.23 -4.45
N PRO A 824 7.93 -32.90 -4.84
CA PRO A 824 8.46 -32.82 -6.20
C PRO A 824 7.61 -33.59 -7.24
N ASN A 825 6.56 -34.31 -6.84
CA ASN A 825 5.83 -35.21 -7.73
C ASN A 825 4.63 -34.55 -8.42
N GLY A 826 4.37 -34.97 -9.67
CA GLY A 826 3.13 -34.65 -10.38
C GLY A 826 3.16 -33.41 -11.27
N PHE A 827 4.29 -32.69 -11.32
CA PHE A 827 4.45 -31.51 -12.16
C PHE A 827 5.66 -31.56 -13.09
N ILE A 828 5.60 -30.75 -14.15
CA ILE A 828 6.72 -30.51 -15.08
C ILE A 828 6.86 -29.02 -15.26
N ILE A 829 8.08 -28.49 -15.11
CA ILE A 829 8.41 -27.10 -15.42
C ILE A 829 8.87 -27.00 -16.87
N THR A 830 8.16 -26.23 -17.70
CA THR A 830 8.57 -26.04 -19.11
C THR A 830 9.51 -24.87 -19.33
N ASN A 831 9.52 -23.89 -18.42
CA ASN A 831 10.45 -22.76 -18.43
C ASN A 831 10.88 -22.39 -17.00
N SER A 832 12.17 -22.55 -16.68
CA SER A 832 12.74 -22.30 -15.35
C SER A 832 13.82 -21.23 -15.47
N ASN A 833 13.61 -20.07 -14.81
CA ASN A 833 14.58 -18.96 -14.85
C ASN A 833 15.49 -18.90 -13.61
N GLY A 834 15.75 -20.02 -12.94
CA GLY A 834 16.63 -20.13 -11.78
C GLY A 834 15.95 -19.88 -10.43
N GLY A 835 16.61 -20.35 -9.35
CA GLY A 835 16.23 -20.10 -7.96
C GLY A 835 15.08 -20.94 -7.36
N ASN A 836 14.46 -21.83 -8.14
CA ASN A 836 13.41 -22.71 -7.63
C ASN A 836 13.96 -23.74 -6.64
N ILE A 837 13.17 -24.06 -5.61
CA ILE A 837 13.48 -25.05 -4.57
C ILE A 837 12.42 -26.14 -4.64
N THR A 838 12.85 -27.40 -4.65
CA THR A 838 11.95 -28.56 -4.65
C THR A 838 12.39 -29.59 -3.64
N ASN A 839 11.46 -30.40 -3.10
CA ASN A 839 11.78 -31.46 -2.16
C ASN A 839 12.42 -30.94 -0.85
N GLN A 840 11.92 -29.81 -0.37
CA GLN A 840 12.26 -29.25 0.94
C GLN A 840 11.00 -28.73 1.62
N ASP A 841 10.84 -29.12 2.88
CA ASP A 841 9.79 -28.64 3.77
C ASP A 841 9.91 -27.12 3.94
N PRO A 842 8.84 -26.34 3.64
CA PRO A 842 8.84 -24.89 3.79
C PRO A 842 8.97 -24.40 5.23
N ARG A 843 8.70 -25.25 6.24
CA ARG A 843 8.77 -24.93 7.67
C ARG A 843 7.94 -23.71 8.01
N LEU A 844 6.65 -23.80 7.72
CA LEU A 844 5.69 -22.75 8.01
C LEU A 844 5.25 -22.82 9.48
N LEU A 845 4.93 -21.66 10.05
CA LEU A 845 4.02 -21.60 11.20
C LEU A 845 2.56 -21.76 10.71
N PRO A 846 1.62 -22.14 11.59
CA PRO A 846 0.20 -22.26 11.25
C PRO A 846 -0.40 -20.99 10.63
N LEU A 847 -1.62 -21.07 10.11
CA LEU A 847 -2.27 -19.89 9.53
C LEU A 847 -2.67 -18.93 10.65
N GLY A 848 -2.01 -17.77 10.75
CA GLY A 848 -2.17 -16.86 11.89
C GLY A 848 -2.07 -15.39 11.54
N ASN A 849 -2.34 -14.53 12.53
CA ASN A 849 -2.23 -13.08 12.40
C ASN A 849 -0.81 -12.62 12.80
N TYR A 850 0.14 -12.68 11.87
CA TYR A 850 1.54 -12.31 12.14
C TYR A 850 1.84 -10.81 11.98
N GLY A 851 0.93 -9.94 12.44
CA GLY A 851 1.09 -8.48 12.42
C GLY A 851 0.63 -7.75 11.14
N GLY A 852 -0.23 -8.37 10.33
CA GLY A 852 -0.90 -7.77 9.17
C GLY A 852 -2.43 -7.79 9.29
N THR A 853 -3.15 -7.15 8.36
CA THR A 853 -4.64 -7.09 8.37
C THR A 853 -5.33 -8.38 7.92
N THR A 854 -4.57 -9.34 7.40
CA THR A 854 -5.06 -10.64 6.94
C THR A 854 -4.13 -11.75 7.41
N GLN A 855 -4.67 -12.95 7.64
CA GLN A 855 -3.89 -14.10 8.10
C GLN A 855 -2.93 -14.61 7.02
N THR A 856 -1.71 -14.98 7.41
CA THR A 856 -0.68 -15.55 6.53
C THR A 856 0.04 -16.68 7.24
N HIS A 857 0.92 -17.40 6.55
CA HIS A 857 1.89 -18.30 7.17
C HIS A 857 3.21 -17.57 7.36
N ALA A 858 3.70 -17.49 8.61
CA ALA A 858 5.05 -17.02 8.90
C ALA A 858 6.09 -18.12 8.65
N LEU A 859 7.33 -17.71 8.38
CA LEU A 859 8.45 -18.64 8.17
C LEU A 859 9.17 -18.91 9.49
N ARG A 860 9.39 -20.18 9.84
CA ARG A 860 10.27 -20.56 10.97
C ARG A 860 11.71 -20.12 10.67
N LEU A 861 12.52 -19.87 11.71
CA LEU A 861 13.92 -19.35 11.62
C LEU A 861 14.83 -20.11 10.64
N ASN A 862 14.54 -21.39 10.40
CA ASN A 862 15.35 -22.29 9.59
C ASN A 862 14.71 -22.60 8.24
N SER A 863 13.67 -21.86 7.83
CA SER A 863 12.94 -22.14 6.60
C SER A 863 13.86 -22.03 5.38
N PRO A 864 13.81 -23.00 4.45
CA PRO A 864 14.53 -22.90 3.19
C PRO A 864 13.98 -21.82 2.26
N ALA A 865 12.86 -21.16 2.60
CA ALA A 865 12.33 -20.03 1.86
C ALA A 865 13.01 -18.69 2.20
N ILE A 866 13.73 -18.62 3.34
CA ILE A 866 14.35 -17.38 3.82
C ILE A 866 15.49 -16.95 2.88
N ASP A 867 15.44 -15.70 2.43
CA ASP A 867 16.40 -15.04 1.53
C ASP A 867 16.57 -15.71 0.16
N LYS A 868 15.59 -16.53 -0.26
CA LYS A 868 15.66 -17.28 -1.52
C LYS A 868 14.89 -16.67 -2.69
N GLY A 869 14.25 -15.52 -2.51
CA GLY A 869 13.52 -14.76 -3.51
C GLY A 869 14.37 -13.78 -4.34
N SER A 870 13.72 -13.12 -5.30
CA SER A 870 14.33 -12.10 -6.18
C SER A 870 13.40 -10.92 -6.48
N PHE A 871 13.92 -9.80 -6.96
CA PHE A 871 13.10 -8.62 -7.29
C PHE A 871 12.49 -8.71 -8.70
N PHE A 872 11.17 -8.60 -8.81
CA PHE A 872 10.42 -8.60 -10.07
C PHE A 872 9.65 -7.30 -10.35
N GLY A 873 10.09 -6.17 -9.81
CA GLY A 873 9.60 -4.85 -10.25
C GLY A 873 8.24 -4.39 -9.70
N THR A 874 7.63 -5.07 -8.72
CA THR A 874 6.20 -4.83 -8.41
C THR A 874 5.82 -4.71 -6.94
N THR A 875 6.56 -5.25 -5.97
CA THR A 875 6.14 -5.21 -4.55
C THR A 875 7.28 -4.76 -3.64
N SER A 876 7.06 -3.68 -2.89
CA SER A 876 8.00 -3.14 -1.89
C SER A 876 7.71 -3.65 -0.48
N THR A 877 6.67 -4.49 -0.34
CA THR A 877 6.20 -5.02 0.94
C THR A 877 5.60 -6.41 0.79
N ASP A 878 5.58 -7.19 1.87
CA ASP A 878 4.88 -8.47 1.97
C ASP A 878 3.35 -8.32 2.18
N GLN A 879 2.65 -9.44 2.41
CA GLN A 879 1.20 -9.47 2.65
C GLN A 879 0.76 -8.54 3.80
N ARG A 880 1.60 -8.41 4.83
CA ARG A 880 1.32 -7.63 6.04
C ARG A 880 1.58 -6.14 5.83
N GLY A 881 2.23 -5.78 4.72
CA GLY A 881 2.74 -4.43 4.48
C GLY A 881 4.12 -4.19 5.10
N ARG A 882 4.84 -5.23 5.55
CA ARG A 882 6.24 -5.12 6.00
C ARG A 882 7.18 -5.03 4.81
N ILE A 883 8.31 -4.34 4.95
CA ILE A 883 9.24 -4.05 3.86
C ILE A 883 9.81 -5.34 3.27
N ARG A 884 9.96 -5.37 1.93
CA ARG A 884 10.65 -6.41 1.17
C ARG A 884 11.63 -5.76 0.18
N PRO A 885 12.86 -6.28 -0.02
CA PRO A 885 13.51 -7.37 0.73
C PRO A 885 13.89 -6.98 2.17
N PHE A 886 13.98 -7.97 3.05
CA PHE A 886 14.77 -7.95 4.28
C PHE A 886 15.79 -9.08 4.24
N ASP A 887 17.05 -8.73 3.98
CA ASP A 887 18.15 -9.69 3.84
C ASP A 887 18.75 -10.07 5.21
N PHE A 888 18.71 -11.35 5.60
CA PHE A 888 19.41 -11.82 6.80
C PHE A 888 20.89 -12.11 6.48
N PRO A 889 21.86 -11.37 7.06
CA PRO A 889 23.27 -11.47 6.68
C PRO A 889 23.93 -12.84 6.89
N LEU A 890 23.30 -13.73 7.67
CA LEU A 890 23.79 -15.07 7.97
C LEU A 890 23.15 -16.16 7.10
N VAL A 891 22.10 -15.83 6.35
CA VAL A 891 21.45 -16.76 5.42
C VAL A 891 21.91 -16.41 4.00
N PRO A 892 22.59 -17.32 3.28
CA PRO A 892 23.08 -16.98 1.95
C PRO A 892 21.93 -16.75 0.96
N ASN A 893 21.93 -15.63 0.24
CA ASN A 893 20.95 -15.39 -0.82
C ASN A 893 20.97 -16.46 -1.92
N SER A 894 19.84 -16.68 -2.58
CA SER A 894 19.81 -17.46 -3.83
C SER A 894 20.64 -16.76 -4.94
N SER A 895 21.10 -17.52 -5.92
CA SER A 895 21.85 -16.96 -7.05
C SER A 895 20.96 -15.99 -7.85
N ASN A 896 21.39 -14.73 -7.99
CA ASN A 896 20.60 -13.60 -8.51
C ASN A 896 19.35 -13.23 -7.66
N GLY A 897 19.29 -13.71 -6.42
CA GLY A 897 18.32 -13.27 -5.42
C GLY A 897 18.70 -11.91 -4.82
N ASN A 898 17.71 -11.24 -4.23
CA ASN A 898 17.85 -9.91 -3.63
C ASN A 898 17.73 -9.92 -2.09
N GLY A 899 17.77 -11.09 -1.46
CA GLY A 899 17.47 -11.26 -0.02
C GLY A 899 16.00 -11.06 0.30
N SER A 900 15.11 -11.37 -0.65
CA SER A 900 13.68 -11.52 -0.34
C SER A 900 13.38 -12.96 0.06
N ASP A 901 12.30 -13.16 0.80
CA ASP A 901 11.78 -14.50 1.08
C ASP A 901 10.87 -15.00 -0.05
N ILE A 902 10.80 -16.32 -0.19
CA ILE A 902 9.81 -16.99 -1.04
C ILE A 902 8.49 -17.10 -0.26
N GLY A 903 7.40 -16.61 -0.82
CA GLY A 903 6.04 -16.69 -0.27
C GLY A 903 5.42 -15.34 0.03
N ALA A 904 4.24 -15.35 0.67
CA ALA A 904 3.47 -14.17 1.04
C ALA A 904 4.07 -13.36 2.21
N TYR A 905 5.03 -13.95 2.92
CA TYR A 905 5.62 -13.43 4.14
C TYR A 905 7.07 -13.04 3.91
N GLU A 906 7.48 -11.89 4.43
CA GLU A 906 8.89 -11.50 4.51
C GLU A 906 9.32 -11.42 5.96
N ARG A 907 10.13 -12.36 6.40
CA ARG A 907 10.59 -12.46 7.77
C ARG A 907 11.43 -11.24 8.14
N GLN A 908 11.13 -10.66 9.29
CA GLN A 908 11.83 -9.54 9.90
C GLN A 908 12.53 -9.99 11.19
N PRO A 909 13.49 -9.21 11.74
CA PRO A 909 14.21 -9.57 12.97
C PRO A 909 13.33 -9.75 14.20
N ASN A 910 12.13 -9.17 14.21
CA ASN A 910 11.19 -9.15 15.34
C ASN A 910 9.91 -9.98 15.07
N ASP A 911 9.92 -10.83 14.06
CA ASP A 911 8.81 -11.72 13.77
C ASP A 911 8.84 -12.92 14.74
N ALA A 912 7.73 -13.11 15.49
CA ALA A 912 7.58 -13.95 16.68
C ALA A 912 8.36 -15.27 16.65
N SER A 913 9.23 -15.46 17.64
CA SER A 913 10.03 -16.66 17.88
C SER A 913 9.44 -17.61 18.93
N SER A 914 8.23 -17.36 19.45
CA SER A 914 7.68 -18.22 20.50
C SER A 914 7.20 -19.55 19.92
N LEU A 915 8.09 -20.55 19.90
CA LEU A 915 7.68 -21.94 19.78
C LEU A 915 6.68 -22.25 20.91
N PRO A 916 5.58 -22.97 20.62
CA PRO A 916 4.64 -23.39 21.64
C PRO A 916 5.35 -24.16 22.75
N LEU A 917 5.06 -23.82 24.01
CA LEU A 917 5.55 -24.60 25.14
C LEU A 917 5.00 -26.03 25.05
N PHE A 918 5.86 -27.02 25.29
CA PHE A 918 5.50 -28.43 25.37
C PHE A 918 5.12 -29.11 24.04
N ASP A 919 5.54 -28.57 22.89
CA ASP A 919 5.45 -29.25 21.59
C ASP A 919 6.54 -30.33 21.46
N PHE A 920 6.26 -31.60 21.80
CA PHE A 920 7.25 -32.67 21.76
C PHE A 920 7.37 -33.34 20.38
N ASP A 921 6.44 -33.11 19.45
CA ASP A 921 6.49 -33.69 18.11
C ASP A 921 6.87 -32.70 16.99
N GLY A 922 6.87 -31.40 17.28
CA GLY A 922 7.31 -30.29 16.42
C GLY A 922 6.23 -29.76 15.49
N ASP A 923 4.96 -30.13 15.71
CA ASP A 923 3.83 -29.76 14.85
C ASP A 923 3.36 -28.32 15.03
N GLY A 924 3.94 -27.58 15.97
CA GLY A 924 3.53 -26.22 16.31
C GLY A 924 2.32 -26.18 17.24
N ARG A 925 2.07 -27.25 18.01
CA ARG A 925 1.07 -27.27 19.09
C ARG A 925 1.67 -27.79 20.37
N ALA A 926 1.19 -27.28 21.50
CA ALA A 926 1.50 -27.83 22.80
C ALA A 926 0.89 -29.23 22.97
N ASP A 927 1.71 -30.20 23.37
CA ASP A 927 1.25 -31.54 23.68
C ASP A 927 0.80 -31.67 25.13
N VAL A 928 -0.30 -32.41 25.32
CA VAL A 928 -0.73 -32.79 26.66
C VAL A 928 0.26 -33.79 27.24
N SER A 929 0.98 -33.38 28.28
CA SER A 929 2.05 -34.19 28.89
C SER A 929 1.93 -34.26 30.42
N VAL A 930 2.32 -35.40 31.00
CA VAL A 930 2.34 -35.63 32.45
C VAL A 930 3.60 -36.37 32.85
N PHE A 931 4.39 -35.79 33.75
CA PHE A 931 5.44 -36.52 34.48
C PHE A 931 4.87 -37.17 35.74
N ARG A 932 5.12 -38.46 35.93
CA ARG A 932 4.72 -39.23 37.12
C ARG A 932 5.93 -39.50 38.01
N PRO A 933 6.09 -38.77 39.14
CA PRO A 933 7.27 -38.91 40.00
C PRO A 933 7.43 -40.30 40.63
N SER A 934 6.33 -41.03 40.85
CA SER A 934 6.37 -42.35 41.52
C SER A 934 7.13 -43.41 40.73
N ASN A 935 7.26 -43.25 39.41
CA ASN A 935 7.97 -44.17 38.53
C ASN A 935 8.90 -43.48 37.52
N GLY A 936 9.13 -42.17 37.67
CA GLY A 936 10.04 -41.41 36.81
C GLY A 936 9.67 -41.42 35.33
N THR A 937 8.38 -41.56 35.00
CA THR A 937 7.92 -41.71 33.61
C THR A 937 7.12 -40.50 33.15
N TRP A 938 7.46 -39.98 31.97
CA TRP A 938 6.68 -39.00 31.21
C TRP A 938 5.67 -39.73 30.33
N TYR A 939 4.45 -39.22 30.30
CA TYR A 939 3.39 -39.66 29.40
C TYR A 939 3.03 -38.48 28.51
N LEU A 940 3.30 -38.61 27.22
CA LEU A 940 3.11 -37.58 26.21
C LEU A 940 1.97 -38.03 25.31
N ASN A 941 0.95 -37.18 25.17
CA ASN A 941 -0.10 -37.38 24.18
C ASN A 941 0.13 -36.39 23.06
N GLN A 942 0.97 -36.78 22.10
CA GLN A 942 1.47 -35.92 21.05
C GLN A 942 0.37 -35.67 20.02
N SER A 943 0.17 -34.39 19.67
CA SER A 943 -0.87 -33.84 18.82
C SER A 943 -0.97 -34.57 17.46
N THR A 944 0.16 -34.92 16.84
CA THR A 944 0.24 -35.63 15.55
C THR A 944 0.92 -36.98 15.62
N ALA A 945 1.86 -37.17 16.55
CA ALA A 945 2.62 -38.42 16.71
C ALA A 945 1.95 -39.47 17.63
N GLY A 946 0.88 -39.10 18.33
CA GLY A 946 0.12 -39.99 19.20
C GLY A 946 0.73 -40.20 20.60
N PHE A 947 0.28 -41.23 21.32
CA PHE A 947 0.67 -41.44 22.72
C PHE A 947 2.03 -42.13 22.88
N MET A 948 2.88 -41.59 23.75
CA MET A 948 4.20 -42.12 24.08
C MET A 948 4.48 -42.09 25.60
N GLY A 949 5.18 -43.11 26.10
CA GLY A 949 5.70 -43.15 27.47
C GLY A 949 7.22 -43.14 27.48
N VAL A 950 7.85 -42.18 28.17
CA VAL A 950 9.31 -42.02 28.24
C VAL A 950 9.77 -42.17 29.70
N ALA A 951 10.50 -43.23 30.01
CA ALA A 951 11.06 -43.46 31.34
C ALA A 951 12.34 -42.62 31.53
N PHE A 952 12.18 -41.37 31.99
CA PHE A 952 13.27 -40.42 32.16
C PHE A 952 13.03 -39.51 33.37
N GLY A 953 13.72 -39.78 34.47
CA GLY A 953 13.63 -39.04 35.73
C GLY A 953 13.52 -39.95 36.96
N ALA A 954 13.39 -39.35 38.14
CA ALA A 954 13.21 -40.02 39.42
C ALA A 954 12.27 -39.24 40.35
N ALA A 955 11.88 -39.88 41.46
CA ALA A 955 11.09 -39.22 42.49
C ALA A 955 11.86 -38.04 43.10
N GLY A 956 11.22 -36.86 43.14
CA GLY A 956 11.81 -35.62 43.66
C GLY A 956 12.42 -34.71 42.60
N ASP A 957 12.50 -35.14 41.35
CA ASP A 957 12.96 -34.31 40.25
C ASP A 957 11.98 -33.17 39.94
N GLN A 958 12.51 -32.00 39.60
CA GLN A 958 11.74 -30.91 39.02
C GLN A 958 11.76 -31.03 37.50
N ILE A 959 10.60 -30.90 36.86
CA ILE A 959 10.51 -30.96 35.39
C ILE A 959 10.97 -29.64 34.78
N VAL A 960 11.76 -29.72 33.71
CA VAL A 960 12.31 -28.55 33.01
C VAL A 960 12.30 -28.74 31.49
N PRO A 961 11.17 -29.16 30.88
CA PRO A 961 11.13 -29.43 29.44
C PRO A 961 11.24 -28.11 28.66
N ALA A 962 12.09 -28.08 27.63
CA ALA A 962 12.30 -26.96 26.71
C ALA A 962 13.10 -27.45 25.49
N ASP A 963 13.20 -26.67 24.42
CA ASP A 963 14.01 -27.01 23.23
C ASP A 963 15.49 -26.64 23.46
N TYR A 964 16.32 -27.58 23.92
CA TYR A 964 17.73 -27.31 24.24
C TYR A 964 18.68 -27.53 23.05
N ASP A 965 18.21 -28.10 21.93
CA ASP A 965 19.04 -28.31 20.74
C ASP A 965 18.64 -27.46 19.51
N GLY A 966 17.51 -26.76 19.59
CA GLY A 966 17.01 -25.80 18.61
C GLY A 966 16.37 -26.47 17.40
N ASP A 967 15.87 -27.70 17.55
CA ASP A 967 15.22 -28.45 16.48
C ASP A 967 13.72 -28.13 16.34
N GLY A 968 13.19 -27.26 17.21
CA GLY A 968 11.80 -26.87 17.25
C GLY A 968 10.92 -27.81 18.06
N LYS A 969 11.50 -28.79 18.78
CA LYS A 969 10.78 -29.70 19.66
C LYS A 969 11.16 -29.48 21.10
N THR A 970 10.20 -29.67 21.98
CA THR A 970 10.41 -29.71 23.42
C THR A 970 11.17 -30.98 23.80
N ASP A 971 12.27 -30.83 24.51
CA ASP A 971 13.03 -31.95 25.06
C ASP A 971 12.49 -32.43 26.40
N VAL A 972 12.61 -33.73 26.64
CA VAL A 972 12.32 -34.30 27.96
C VAL A 972 13.49 -34.02 28.89
N ALA A 973 13.27 -33.23 29.94
CA ALA A 973 14.34 -32.81 30.83
C ALA A 973 13.92 -32.67 32.30
N VAL A 974 14.86 -32.96 33.21
CA VAL A 974 14.67 -32.87 34.66
C VAL A 974 15.84 -32.18 35.37
N PHE A 975 15.55 -31.45 36.44
CA PHE A 975 16.53 -30.85 37.35
C PHE A 975 16.52 -31.59 38.69
N ARG A 976 17.70 -32.02 39.15
CA ARG A 976 17.92 -32.77 40.38
C ARG A 976 19.16 -32.26 41.10
N ASN A 977 18.97 -31.67 42.28
CA ASN A 977 20.04 -31.26 43.19
C ASN A 977 21.18 -30.45 42.51
N GLY A 978 20.84 -29.46 41.67
CA GLY A 978 21.84 -28.64 40.96
C GLY A 978 22.32 -29.21 39.62
N THR A 979 21.81 -30.37 39.20
CA THR A 979 22.17 -31.01 37.93
C THR A 979 20.96 -31.11 37.00
N TRP A 980 21.13 -30.68 35.75
CA TRP A 980 20.18 -30.80 34.65
C TRP A 980 20.46 -32.10 33.90
N TYR A 981 19.42 -32.90 33.67
CA TYR A 981 19.48 -34.11 32.85
C TYR A 981 18.56 -33.88 31.67
N LEU A 982 19.12 -33.83 30.45
CA LEU A 982 18.43 -33.45 29.23
C LEU A 982 18.44 -34.63 28.26
N GLN A 983 17.27 -35.08 27.82
CA GLN A 983 17.11 -36.04 26.74
C GLN A 983 16.71 -35.26 25.48
N ARG A 984 17.72 -34.76 24.75
CA ARG A 984 17.51 -33.89 23.60
C ARG A 984 17.03 -34.69 22.39
N SER A 985 15.99 -34.19 21.72
CA SER A 985 15.27 -34.80 20.60
C SER A 985 16.20 -35.24 19.48
N GLN A 986 17.16 -34.40 19.10
CA GLN A 986 18.10 -34.66 18.01
C GLN A 986 19.51 -34.98 18.52
N LEU A 987 19.97 -34.34 19.60
CA LEU A 987 21.34 -34.46 20.10
C LEU A 987 21.52 -35.46 21.26
N GLY A 988 20.46 -36.16 21.66
CA GLY A 988 20.49 -37.22 22.67
C GLY A 988 20.78 -36.73 24.10
N PHE A 989 21.10 -37.70 24.98
CA PHE A 989 21.25 -37.48 26.42
C PHE A 989 22.48 -36.64 26.79
N THR A 990 22.32 -35.70 27.72
CA THR A 990 23.42 -35.03 28.41
C THR A 990 23.07 -34.71 29.87
N GLY A 991 24.09 -34.59 30.72
CA GLY A 991 23.97 -34.17 32.12
C GLY A 991 24.85 -32.94 32.37
N VAL A 992 24.26 -31.86 32.88
CA VAL A 992 24.95 -30.57 33.09
C VAL A 992 24.81 -30.16 34.55
N ALA A 993 25.93 -30.11 35.28
CA ALA A 993 25.96 -29.61 36.66
C ALA A 993 25.96 -28.07 36.65
N PHE A 994 24.80 -27.47 36.87
CA PHE A 994 24.60 -26.02 36.86
C PHE A 994 23.47 -25.61 37.80
N GLY A 995 23.83 -25.10 38.99
CA GLY A 995 22.90 -24.69 40.03
C GLY A 995 23.17 -25.38 41.38
N ALA A 996 22.38 -25.01 42.39
CA ALA A 996 22.33 -25.61 43.72
C ALA A 996 21.01 -26.36 43.92
N ALA A 997 20.89 -27.12 45.02
CA ALA A 997 19.69 -27.93 45.28
C ALA A 997 18.43 -27.10 45.60
N ASP A 998 18.60 -25.87 46.10
CA ASP A 998 17.53 -24.92 46.43
C ASP A 998 17.27 -23.88 45.34
N ASP A 999 18.00 -23.93 44.23
CA ASP A 999 17.76 -23.04 43.11
C ASP A 999 16.49 -23.46 42.33
N ILE A 1000 15.73 -22.49 41.83
CA ILE A 1000 14.58 -22.74 40.93
C ILE A 1000 15.08 -22.75 39.49
N PRO A 1001 14.88 -23.82 38.71
CA PRO A 1001 15.19 -23.83 37.28
C PRO A 1001 14.20 -22.98 36.49
N VAL A 1002 14.68 -22.18 35.55
CA VAL A 1002 13.89 -21.27 34.71
C VAL A 1002 14.41 -21.29 33.26
N PRO A 1003 14.34 -22.44 32.56
CA PRO A 1003 14.85 -22.54 31.20
C PRO A 1003 14.04 -21.65 30.25
N ALA A 1004 14.73 -20.88 29.42
CA ALA A 1004 14.17 -20.03 28.36
C ALA A 1004 15.30 -19.56 27.44
N ASP A 1005 14.98 -19.04 26.26
CA ASP A 1005 15.98 -18.48 25.33
C ASP A 1005 16.32 -17.02 25.70
N TYR A 1006 17.37 -16.78 26.49
CA TYR A 1006 17.75 -15.44 26.94
C TYR A 1006 18.76 -14.75 25.99
N ASP A 1007 19.28 -15.46 24.98
CA ASP A 1007 20.20 -14.87 24.00
C ASP A 1007 19.65 -14.74 22.57
N GLY A 1008 18.49 -15.33 22.30
CA GLY A 1008 17.71 -15.20 21.07
C GLY A 1008 18.22 -16.11 19.96
N ASP A 1009 18.90 -17.20 20.29
CA ASP A 1009 19.45 -18.15 19.31
C ASP A 1009 18.49 -19.28 18.92
N GLY A 1010 17.27 -19.27 19.49
CA GLY A 1010 16.24 -20.26 19.26
C GLY A 1010 16.39 -21.52 20.12
N ARG A 1011 17.32 -21.52 21.10
CA ARG A 1011 17.48 -22.62 22.06
C ARG A 1011 17.17 -22.15 23.46
N ALA A 1012 16.60 -23.03 24.26
CA ALA A 1012 16.46 -22.80 25.69
C ALA A 1012 17.82 -22.84 26.38
N ASP A 1013 18.11 -21.78 27.13
CA ASP A 1013 19.28 -21.70 27.99
C ASP A 1013 19.06 -22.44 29.31
N ILE A 1014 20.17 -22.90 29.88
CA ILE A 1014 20.18 -23.44 31.23
C ILE A 1014 20.26 -22.27 32.21
N ALA A 1015 19.17 -22.01 32.93
CA ALA A 1015 19.09 -20.88 33.86
C ALA A 1015 18.45 -21.26 35.20
N VAL A 1016 18.96 -20.67 36.29
CA VAL A 1016 18.42 -20.86 37.64
C VAL A 1016 18.24 -19.54 38.38
N PHE A 1017 17.20 -19.45 39.21
CA PHE A 1017 16.96 -18.35 40.16
C PHE A 1017 17.22 -18.83 41.59
N ARG A 1018 18.20 -18.21 42.26
CA ARG A 1018 18.56 -18.50 43.64
C ARG A 1018 17.71 -17.69 44.61
N GLN A 1019 16.65 -18.30 45.13
CA GLN A 1019 15.69 -17.62 46.02
C GLN A 1019 16.32 -17.08 47.31
N SER A 1020 17.40 -17.69 47.80
CA SER A 1020 18.10 -17.23 49.01
C SER A 1020 18.85 -15.91 48.83
N THR A 1021 19.16 -15.51 47.59
CA THR A 1021 19.95 -14.31 47.29
C THR A 1021 19.33 -13.37 46.25
N GLY A 1022 18.29 -13.80 45.54
CA GLY A 1022 17.68 -13.02 44.46
C GLY A 1022 18.53 -12.96 43.17
N VAL A 1023 19.50 -13.87 43.02
CA VAL A 1023 20.43 -13.89 41.88
C VAL A 1023 19.97 -14.91 40.85
N TRP A 1024 19.96 -14.49 39.58
CA TRP A 1024 19.81 -15.33 38.41
C TRP A 1024 21.18 -15.76 37.91
N TYR A 1025 21.34 -17.04 37.58
CA TYR A 1025 22.53 -17.58 36.93
C TYR A 1025 22.09 -18.20 35.61
N LEU A 1026 22.64 -17.70 34.50
CA LEU A 1026 22.29 -18.11 33.15
C LEU A 1026 23.54 -18.66 32.47
N GLN A 1027 23.44 -19.86 31.92
CA GLN A 1027 24.40 -20.43 31.00
C GLN A 1027 23.80 -20.35 29.60
N ARG A 1028 24.07 -19.23 28.91
CA ARG A 1028 23.49 -18.95 27.60
C ARG A 1028 24.18 -19.76 26.51
N SER A 1029 23.39 -20.37 25.64
CA SER A 1029 23.75 -21.33 24.59
C SER A 1029 24.85 -20.80 23.66
N ASN A 1030 24.79 -19.51 23.29
CA ASN A 1030 25.72 -18.86 22.38
C ASN A 1030 26.53 -17.72 23.04
N LEU A 1031 26.03 -17.13 24.13
CA LEU A 1031 26.68 -15.98 24.80
C LEU A 1031 27.37 -16.30 26.14
N GLY A 1032 27.37 -17.57 26.57
CA GLY A 1032 28.07 -18.04 27.75
C GLY A 1032 27.45 -17.59 29.09
N PHE A 1033 28.22 -17.78 30.18
CA PHE A 1033 27.74 -17.60 31.55
C PHE A 1033 27.57 -16.14 31.97
N ILE A 1034 26.49 -15.84 32.70
CA ILE A 1034 26.29 -14.58 33.41
C ILE A 1034 25.54 -14.79 34.73
N GLY A 1035 25.86 -13.97 35.74
CA GLY A 1035 25.12 -13.88 37.01
C GLY A 1035 24.54 -12.48 37.19
N ILE A 1036 23.23 -12.38 37.45
CA ILE A 1036 22.49 -11.11 37.48
C ILE A 1036 21.68 -11.04 38.77
N THR A 1037 21.89 -10.01 39.59
CA THR A 1037 21.05 -9.77 40.77
C THR A 1037 19.79 -9.02 40.35
N PHE A 1038 18.68 -9.76 40.22
CA PHE A 1038 17.38 -9.19 39.84
C PHE A 1038 16.26 -9.94 40.57
N GLY A 1039 16.11 -9.67 41.86
CA GLY A 1039 15.12 -10.29 42.72
C GLY A 1039 15.53 -10.21 44.18
N GLN A 1040 14.72 -10.80 45.04
CA GLN A 1040 15.00 -10.96 46.47
C GLN A 1040 14.32 -12.22 47.02
N THR A 1041 14.57 -12.54 48.29
CA THR A 1041 13.93 -13.69 48.95
C THR A 1041 12.42 -13.56 48.97
N GLY A 1042 11.73 -14.61 48.49
CA GLY A 1042 10.28 -14.68 48.38
C GLY A 1042 9.71 -14.35 47.00
N ASP A 1043 10.54 -13.86 46.08
CA ASP A 1043 10.14 -13.61 44.69
C ASP A 1043 9.91 -14.93 43.93
N LYS A 1044 8.94 -14.91 43.00
CA LYS A 1044 8.70 -16.02 42.05
C LYS A 1044 9.28 -15.64 40.68
N PRO A 1045 10.18 -16.43 40.08
CA PRO A 1045 10.68 -16.16 38.74
C PRO A 1045 9.57 -16.35 37.69
N VAL A 1046 9.47 -15.43 36.74
CA VAL A 1046 8.42 -15.37 35.71
C VAL A 1046 9.00 -14.93 34.36
N ALA A 1047 10.16 -15.46 33.99
CA ALA A 1047 10.82 -15.10 32.74
C ALA A 1047 9.94 -15.46 31.53
N ALA A 1048 9.88 -14.53 30.58
CA ALA A 1048 9.18 -14.63 29.29
C ALA A 1048 9.57 -13.42 28.42
N ASP A 1049 9.26 -13.43 27.12
CA ASP A 1049 9.56 -12.31 26.21
C ASP A 1049 8.46 -11.24 26.29
N TYR A 1050 8.62 -10.22 27.14
CA TYR A 1050 7.58 -9.19 27.34
C TYR A 1050 7.71 -7.99 26.40
N ASP A 1051 8.85 -7.82 25.69
CA ASP A 1051 9.01 -6.77 24.69
C ASP A 1051 8.87 -7.24 23.23
N GLY A 1052 8.82 -8.56 23.01
CA GLY A 1052 8.60 -9.20 21.72
C GLY A 1052 9.85 -9.16 20.85
N ASP A 1053 11.03 -9.19 21.48
CA ASP A 1053 12.31 -9.17 20.79
C ASP A 1053 12.89 -10.56 20.48
N GLY A 1054 12.13 -11.59 20.86
CA GLY A 1054 12.46 -12.98 20.70
C GLY A 1054 13.35 -13.54 21.80
N LYS A 1055 13.62 -12.78 22.87
CA LYS A 1055 14.40 -13.23 24.03
C LYS A 1055 13.54 -13.22 25.27
N ALA A 1056 13.78 -14.20 26.14
CA ALA A 1056 13.21 -14.20 27.47
C ALA A 1056 13.81 -13.07 28.32
N ASP A 1057 12.93 -12.25 28.89
CA ASP A 1057 13.29 -11.23 29.84
C ASP A 1057 13.42 -11.81 31.25
N ILE A 1058 14.33 -11.24 32.03
CA ILE A 1058 14.45 -11.57 33.44
C ILE A 1058 13.34 -10.85 34.20
N ALA A 1059 12.46 -11.62 34.85
CA ALA A 1059 11.31 -11.08 35.54
C ALA A 1059 10.96 -11.82 36.83
N VAL A 1060 10.45 -11.10 37.82
CA VAL A 1060 9.99 -11.63 39.11
C VAL A 1060 8.60 -11.12 39.48
N TYR A 1061 7.78 -12.01 40.07
CA TYR A 1061 6.50 -11.66 40.69
C TYR A 1061 6.63 -11.60 42.21
N ARG A 1062 6.25 -10.46 42.78
CA ARG A 1062 6.35 -10.13 44.20
C ARG A 1062 5.04 -9.51 44.69
N SER A 1063 4.31 -10.27 45.50
CA SER A 1063 3.14 -9.79 46.25
C SER A 1063 2.10 -9.00 45.43
N GLY A 1064 1.82 -9.38 44.18
CA GLY A 1064 0.89 -8.65 43.31
C GLY A 1064 1.54 -7.76 42.25
N THR A 1065 2.87 -7.62 42.27
CA THR A 1065 3.61 -6.77 41.34
C THR A 1065 4.61 -7.58 40.53
N TRP A 1066 4.65 -7.33 39.23
CA TRP A 1066 5.62 -7.86 38.29
C TRP A 1066 6.76 -6.87 38.13
N TYR A 1067 7.99 -7.32 38.26
CA TYR A 1067 9.19 -6.54 37.99
C TYR A 1067 9.90 -7.21 36.82
N ILE A 1068 10.05 -6.48 35.71
CA ILE A 1068 10.49 -7.04 34.44
C ILE A 1068 11.66 -6.20 33.93
N GLN A 1069 12.80 -6.85 33.68
CA GLN A 1069 13.94 -6.25 33.02
C GLN A 1069 13.91 -6.64 31.55
N ARG A 1070 13.26 -5.80 30.73
CA ARG A 1070 13.09 -6.07 29.30
C ARG A 1070 14.41 -5.90 28.54
N SER A 1071 14.71 -6.86 27.67
CA SER A 1071 15.98 -7.04 26.98
C SER A 1071 16.34 -5.83 26.10
N GLN A 1072 15.35 -5.17 25.49
CA GLN A 1072 15.51 -3.97 24.66
C GLN A 1072 14.82 -2.73 25.22
N LEU A 1073 13.72 -2.89 25.96
CA LEU A 1073 12.91 -1.77 26.47
C LEU A 1073 13.20 -1.38 27.92
N GLY A 1074 14.17 -2.03 28.57
CA GLY A 1074 14.59 -1.71 29.93
C GLY A 1074 13.56 -2.07 31.01
N PHE A 1075 13.80 -1.59 32.23
CA PHE A 1075 13.03 -1.96 33.42
C PHE A 1075 11.59 -1.44 33.41
N THR A 1076 10.64 -2.28 33.86
CA THR A 1076 9.28 -1.88 34.18
C THR A 1076 8.75 -2.60 35.43
N GLY A 1077 7.81 -1.96 36.13
CA GLY A 1077 7.10 -2.51 37.29
C GLY A 1077 5.59 -2.39 37.08
N ILE A 1078 4.88 -3.52 37.13
CA ILE A 1078 3.45 -3.60 36.80
C ILE A 1078 2.69 -4.18 38.00
N ALA A 1079 1.84 -3.37 38.62
CA ALA A 1079 0.97 -3.82 39.71
C ALA A 1079 -0.25 -4.55 39.13
N PHE A 1080 -0.16 -5.88 39.02
CA PHE A 1080 -1.20 -6.72 38.44
C PHE A 1080 -1.26 -8.09 39.13
N GLY A 1081 -2.22 -8.23 40.05
CA GLY A 1081 -2.46 -9.46 40.83
C GLY A 1081 -2.44 -9.22 42.34
N GLU A 1082 -2.63 -10.31 43.09
CA GLU A 1082 -2.56 -10.36 44.56
C GLU A 1082 -1.48 -11.34 45.04
N ALA A 1083 -1.06 -11.22 46.31
CA ALA A 1083 -0.01 -12.07 46.86
C ALA A 1083 -0.29 -13.58 46.78
N THR A 1084 -1.58 -13.98 46.83
CA THR A 1084 -2.01 -15.37 46.72
C THR A 1084 -2.15 -15.88 45.29
N ASP A 1085 -2.09 -14.99 44.30
CA ASP A 1085 -2.26 -15.37 42.91
C ASP A 1085 -1.05 -16.17 42.39
N LYS A 1086 -1.31 -17.05 41.42
CA LYS A 1086 -0.30 -17.83 40.70
C LYS A 1086 0.01 -17.11 39.38
N PRO A 1087 1.26 -16.66 39.13
CA PRO A 1087 1.63 -16.08 37.85
C PRO A 1087 1.56 -17.13 36.74
N VAL A 1088 1.04 -16.74 35.58
CA VAL A 1088 0.77 -17.59 34.41
C VAL A 1088 1.05 -16.84 33.11
N GLN A 1089 2.18 -16.14 33.05
CA GLN A 1089 2.61 -15.37 31.88
C GLN A 1089 2.70 -16.24 30.63
N ALA A 1090 2.14 -15.76 29.52
CA ALA A 1090 2.16 -16.38 28.19
C ALA A 1090 1.56 -15.38 27.19
N ASP A 1091 1.67 -15.63 25.89
CA ASP A 1091 1.06 -14.79 24.85
C ASP A 1091 -0.40 -15.21 24.63
N TYR A 1092 -1.38 -14.50 25.22
CA TYR A 1092 -2.81 -14.83 25.13
C TYR A 1092 -3.54 -14.07 24.02
N ASP A 1093 -2.89 -13.09 23.36
CA ASP A 1093 -3.48 -12.38 22.22
C ASP A 1093 -2.79 -12.63 20.88
N GLY A 1094 -1.68 -13.37 20.88
CA GLY A 1094 -0.98 -13.88 19.71
C GLY A 1094 -0.14 -12.81 19.03
N ASP A 1095 0.33 -11.83 19.81
CA ASP A 1095 1.08 -10.69 19.29
C ASP A 1095 2.60 -10.87 19.32
N GLY A 1096 3.06 -12.01 19.81
CA GLY A 1096 4.46 -12.36 19.98
C GLY A 1096 5.05 -11.86 21.30
N ARG A 1097 4.26 -11.26 22.20
CA ARG A 1097 4.71 -10.84 23.53
C ARG A 1097 4.01 -11.64 24.61
N ALA A 1098 4.75 -11.95 25.66
CA ALA A 1098 4.18 -12.51 26.87
C ALA A 1098 3.32 -11.47 27.59
N ASP A 1099 2.09 -11.86 27.91
CA ASP A 1099 1.18 -11.08 28.71
C ASP A 1099 1.40 -11.29 30.19
N VAL A 1100 1.15 -10.22 30.94
CA VAL A 1100 1.11 -10.27 32.39
C VAL A 1100 -0.22 -10.88 32.83
N ALA A 1101 -0.16 -12.08 33.43
CA ALA A 1101 -1.35 -12.87 33.70
C ALA A 1101 -1.27 -13.63 35.03
N VAL A 1102 -2.40 -13.75 35.74
CA VAL A 1102 -2.51 -14.45 37.02
C VAL A 1102 -3.74 -15.37 37.10
N PHE A 1103 -3.58 -16.55 37.72
CA PHE A 1103 -4.70 -17.38 38.16
C PHE A 1103 -4.93 -17.20 39.66
N ARG A 1104 -6.16 -16.86 40.05
CA ARG A 1104 -6.57 -16.62 41.42
C ARG A 1104 -7.24 -17.85 42.03
N PRO A 1105 -6.58 -18.57 42.96
CA PRO A 1105 -7.15 -19.78 43.54
C PRO A 1105 -8.38 -19.53 44.41
N SER A 1106 -8.54 -18.35 45.00
CA SER A 1106 -9.66 -18.05 45.90
C SER A 1106 -11.02 -18.06 45.19
N ASN A 1107 -11.05 -17.85 43.87
CA ASN A 1107 -12.28 -17.82 43.08
C ASN A 1107 -12.18 -18.56 41.73
N GLY A 1108 -11.05 -19.21 41.41
CA GLY A 1108 -10.88 -19.97 40.17
C GLY A 1108 -10.85 -19.12 38.90
N THR A 1109 -10.47 -17.84 39.01
CA THR A 1109 -10.51 -16.88 37.90
C THR A 1109 -9.10 -16.57 37.38
N TRP A 1110 -8.95 -16.53 36.06
CA TRP A 1110 -7.78 -16.02 35.35
C TRP A 1110 -7.96 -14.53 35.09
N TYR A 1111 -6.94 -13.72 35.34
CA TYR A 1111 -6.90 -12.31 35.00
C TYR A 1111 -5.72 -12.08 34.07
N LEU A 1112 -5.99 -11.54 32.89
CA LEU A 1112 -5.01 -11.36 31.82
C LEU A 1112 -4.93 -9.88 31.45
N GLN A 1113 -3.73 -9.31 31.44
CA GLN A 1113 -3.45 -7.99 30.89
C GLN A 1113 -2.77 -8.18 29.54
N ARG A 1114 -3.58 -8.30 28.49
CA ARG A 1114 -3.09 -8.61 27.15
C ARG A 1114 -2.46 -7.39 26.48
N SER A 1115 -1.31 -7.59 25.85
CA SER A 1115 -0.40 -6.55 25.36
C SER A 1115 -1.06 -5.64 24.30
N GLN A 1116 -1.95 -6.17 23.46
CA GLN A 1116 -2.70 -5.44 22.43
C GLN A 1116 -4.21 -5.42 22.69
N LEU A 1117 -4.77 -6.50 23.23
CA LEU A 1117 -6.22 -6.64 23.44
C LEU A 1117 -6.70 -6.20 24.83
N GLY A 1118 -5.80 -5.69 25.67
CA GLY A 1118 -6.11 -5.16 26.99
C GLY A 1118 -6.61 -6.20 28.00
N PHE A 1119 -7.22 -5.71 29.08
CA PHE A 1119 -7.61 -6.53 30.23
C PHE A 1119 -8.79 -7.47 29.95
N THR A 1120 -8.72 -8.70 30.46
CA THR A 1120 -9.87 -9.63 30.55
C THR A 1120 -9.81 -10.50 31.80
N GLY A 1121 -10.98 -10.97 32.26
CA GLY A 1121 -11.12 -11.89 33.38
C GLY A 1121 -11.95 -13.12 32.99
N ILE A 1122 -11.43 -14.32 33.20
CA ILE A 1122 -12.02 -15.59 32.75
C ILE A 1122 -12.22 -16.52 33.95
N ALA A 1123 -13.48 -16.82 34.30
CA ALA A 1123 -13.81 -17.78 35.35
C ALA A 1123 -13.69 -19.22 34.81
N PHE A 1124 -12.51 -19.83 34.97
CA PHE A 1124 -12.22 -21.17 34.43
C PHE A 1124 -11.25 -21.94 35.34
N GLY A 1125 -11.80 -22.62 36.35
CA GLY A 1125 -11.04 -23.46 37.28
C GLY A 1125 -11.64 -23.50 38.68
N LEU A 1126 -11.05 -24.31 39.56
CA LEU A 1126 -11.31 -24.36 41.00
C LEU A 1126 -10.03 -23.98 41.77
N GLY A 1127 -10.17 -23.60 43.04
CA GLY A 1127 -9.00 -23.22 43.86
C GLY A 1127 -7.97 -24.33 44.07
N THR A 1128 -8.36 -25.59 43.88
CA THR A 1128 -7.47 -26.76 43.94
C THR A 1128 -6.72 -27.03 42.63
N ASP A 1129 -7.17 -26.44 41.53
CA ASP A 1129 -6.62 -26.74 40.22
C ASP A 1129 -5.23 -26.12 40.03
N LYS A 1130 -4.42 -26.75 39.16
CA LYS A 1130 -3.11 -26.22 38.74
C LYS A 1130 -3.27 -25.57 37.36
N PRO A 1131 -2.95 -24.28 37.19
CA PRO A 1131 -2.96 -23.66 35.87
C PRO A 1131 -1.83 -24.26 35.01
N THR A 1132 -2.16 -24.59 33.76
CA THR A 1132 -1.25 -25.20 32.78
C THR A 1132 -1.52 -24.61 31.39
N PRO A 1133 -1.39 -23.29 31.20
CA PRO A 1133 -1.70 -22.62 29.94
C PRO A 1133 -0.67 -23.00 28.87
N ALA A 1134 -1.13 -23.25 27.65
CA ALA A 1134 -0.30 -23.51 26.47
C ALA A 1134 -1.13 -23.31 25.19
N ASP A 1135 -0.47 -23.20 24.03
CA ASP A 1135 -1.12 -23.12 22.70
C ASP A 1135 -1.42 -24.54 22.19
N PHE A 1136 -2.58 -25.09 22.57
CA PHE A 1136 -2.95 -26.47 22.27
C PHE A 1136 -3.52 -26.64 20.86
N ASP A 1137 -3.98 -25.57 20.21
CA ASP A 1137 -4.56 -25.63 18.86
C ASP A 1137 -3.63 -25.11 17.75
N GLY A 1138 -2.52 -24.49 18.13
CA GLY A 1138 -1.45 -24.00 17.26
C GLY A 1138 -1.78 -22.69 16.57
N ASP A 1139 -2.71 -21.90 17.10
CA ASP A 1139 -3.08 -20.62 16.47
C ASP A 1139 -2.11 -19.47 16.81
N GLY A 1140 -1.09 -19.74 17.62
CA GLY A 1140 -0.10 -18.78 18.11
C GLY A 1140 -0.54 -18.06 19.39
N LYS A 1141 -1.68 -18.43 19.97
CA LYS A 1141 -2.18 -17.90 21.25
C LYS A 1141 -2.18 -18.99 22.29
N THR A 1142 -2.07 -18.56 23.54
CA THR A 1142 -2.11 -19.45 24.67
C THR A 1142 -3.54 -19.63 25.15
N GLU A 1143 -4.00 -20.88 25.29
CA GLU A 1143 -5.26 -21.19 25.94
C GLU A 1143 -5.13 -21.19 27.47
N VAL A 1144 -6.19 -20.74 28.14
CA VAL A 1144 -6.36 -21.01 29.57
C VAL A 1144 -6.70 -22.48 29.79
N ALA A 1145 -5.86 -23.18 30.56
CA ALA A 1145 -6.03 -24.59 30.84
C ALA A 1145 -5.68 -24.94 32.29
N VAL A 1146 -6.35 -25.96 32.83
CA VAL A 1146 -6.15 -26.43 34.21
C VAL A 1146 -5.99 -27.94 34.27
N TYR A 1147 -5.11 -28.39 35.16
CA TYR A 1147 -4.95 -29.80 35.54
C TYR A 1147 -5.59 -30.09 36.90
N ARG A 1148 -6.31 -31.22 36.97
CA ARG A 1148 -7.04 -31.69 38.15
C ARG A 1148 -6.66 -33.11 38.56
#